data_AF-A0A7K0FWY9-F1
#
_entry.id   AF-A0A7K0FWY9-F1
#
_cell.length_a   1.000
_cell.length_b   1.000
_cell.length_c   1.000
_cell.angle_alpha   90.00
_cell.angle_beta   90.00
_cell.angle_gamma   90.00
#
_symmetry.space_group_name_H-M   'P 1'
#
loop_
_entity.id
_entity.type
_entity.pdbx_description
1 polymer ?
#
loop_
_entity_poly.entity_id
_entity_poly.type
_entity_poly.pdbx_seq_one_letter_code
_entity_poly.pdbx_strand_id
1 'polypeptide(L)'
;MKLGLEYLMVSYFHFLFYLLAVGKTHNQMNKKQLIIAAGIGLVHFGISQANAQDSLRLKDVVISATKNDQKQSQTGKVVSIISRETLDRSNGKSLPELISEQAGIIVAGSGSNPGLNKSIFFRGAGSAYAVVLIDGIVQNDPSGNGGAFDLRLFSIDQIDHIEILRGGQSTIYGSDAIAGVINIVTKKGGAKGNTIFGVASAGSYETYKGTIGLNGAVDGFTYNVNYTHQKSDGISEAANPAGNNTEFDKDGYKTDGVNATFGIQLDKRFSINPFVRYYRGNYKIDEGAFSDGLPANNTTLKNFSGGLNSKYDFGSGKINLNYSYQNTSNNTSSSFDGFPYSSIGSGSISLIDLFYNQKLSEKLNLLAGIENREMHLTSGANRPETNIFAAYGSLFLHDLSIFNMEVGGRYNKHEQYGENYTYTITPSINIIKEVKLFGTVSTAFKIPTLNMLFGQFGANLNLKPEKSQNYEAGANFSFAENRFSLRVAGFKRDLTDAIIYDFATGYINQESQKVKGFEIEPAVKIWKLDINGYYSYVEGNEYNSVNNRVEDFLFRRPKHSFGVTAGIQATSNLYVNANYRYFGTRTDGNFTTYAIENLPGYKLLSAYAEYALANRRVKIFFDAKNILNEKYSEIIGYNTLGFNFNTGVTFNIR
;
A
#
# COMPACT_ATOMS: atom_id res chain seq x y z
N MET A 1 42.40 13.20 -20.94
CA MET A 1 41.49 12.03 -20.80
C MET A 1 40.80 11.70 -22.14
N LYS A 2 41.59 11.50 -23.20
CA LYS A 2 41.10 11.17 -24.56
C LYS A 2 41.76 9.91 -25.16
N LEU A 3 42.63 9.25 -24.40
CA LEU A 3 43.36 8.03 -24.81
C LEU A 3 42.89 6.75 -24.10
N GLY A 4 41.90 6.84 -23.20
CA GLY A 4 41.35 5.68 -22.48
C GLY A 4 40.12 5.03 -23.11
N LEU A 5 39.43 5.71 -24.04
CA LEU A 5 38.21 5.18 -24.68
C LEU A 5 38.49 4.28 -25.90
N GLU A 6 39.59 4.50 -26.61
CA GLU A 6 39.95 3.65 -27.76
C GLU A 6 40.39 2.25 -27.32
N TYR A 7 41.07 2.13 -26.17
CA TYR A 7 41.45 0.83 -25.61
C TYR A 7 40.26 0.00 -25.12
N LEU A 8 39.19 0.64 -24.61
CA LEU A 8 37.99 -0.07 -24.18
C LEU A 8 37.15 -0.57 -25.38
N MET A 9 37.10 0.18 -26.49
CA MET A 9 36.40 -0.26 -27.70
C MET A 9 37.11 -1.43 -28.40
N VAL A 10 38.45 -1.40 -28.49
CA VAL A 10 39.20 -2.49 -29.13
C VAL A 10 39.10 -3.79 -28.31
N SER A 11 39.02 -3.70 -26.98
CA SER A 11 38.83 -4.84 -26.08
C SER A 11 37.43 -5.45 -26.18
N TYR A 12 36.40 -4.62 -26.40
CA TYR A 12 35.01 -5.08 -26.57
C TYR A 12 34.79 -5.77 -27.93
N PHE A 13 35.42 -5.26 -28.99
CA PHE A 13 35.36 -5.89 -30.32
C PHE A 13 36.14 -7.21 -30.39
N HIS A 14 37.27 -7.33 -29.68
CA HIS A 14 37.99 -8.61 -29.58
C HIS A 14 37.20 -9.67 -28.82
N PHE A 15 36.46 -9.29 -27.77
CA PHE A 15 35.61 -10.23 -27.03
C PHE A 15 34.42 -10.71 -27.87
N LEU A 16 33.82 -9.82 -28.67
CA LEU A 16 32.74 -10.19 -29.60
C LEU A 16 33.23 -11.10 -30.75
N PHE A 17 34.43 -10.84 -31.30
CA PHE A 17 35.04 -11.70 -32.31
C PHE A 17 35.47 -13.06 -31.75
N TYR A 18 35.92 -13.12 -30.49
CA TYR A 18 36.24 -14.37 -29.81
C TYR A 18 34.99 -15.24 -29.59
N LEU A 19 33.87 -14.63 -29.19
CA LEU A 19 32.57 -15.31 -29.07
C LEU A 19 32.02 -15.79 -30.42
N LEU A 20 32.29 -15.06 -31.51
CA LEU A 20 31.91 -15.47 -32.87
C LEU A 20 32.84 -16.54 -33.47
N ALA A 21 34.13 -16.57 -33.08
CA ALA A 21 35.10 -17.54 -33.57
C ALA A 21 35.04 -18.89 -32.84
N VAL A 22 34.59 -18.92 -31.57
CA VAL A 22 34.46 -20.16 -30.78
C VAL A 22 33.17 -20.95 -31.11
N GLY A 23 32.28 -20.41 -31.93
CA GLY A 23 31.02 -21.06 -32.36
C GLY A 23 31.14 -22.06 -33.52
N LYS A 24 32.35 -22.44 -33.95
CA LYS A 24 32.56 -23.37 -35.08
C LYS A 24 32.87 -24.81 -34.65
N THR A 25 31.99 -25.41 -33.84
CA THR A 25 31.80 -26.86 -33.83
C THR A 25 30.42 -27.21 -33.24
N HIS A 26 29.53 -27.69 -34.11
CA HIS A 26 28.35 -28.52 -33.81
C HIS A 26 27.40 -28.08 -32.67
N ASN A 27 26.37 -27.29 -33.00
CA ASN A 27 24.95 -27.70 -33.04
C ASN A 27 24.03 -26.49 -33.25
N GLN A 28 22.85 -26.72 -33.84
CA GLN A 28 21.89 -25.71 -34.29
C GLN A 28 21.45 -24.72 -33.18
N MET A 29 21.70 -23.43 -33.38
CA MET A 29 21.09 -22.36 -32.60
C MET A 29 19.60 -22.22 -32.95
N ASN A 30 18.74 -22.28 -31.93
CA ASN A 30 17.28 -22.22 -32.06
C ASN A 30 16.80 -20.79 -32.35
N LYS A 31 15.79 -20.62 -33.24
CA LYS A 31 15.18 -19.33 -33.64
C LYS A 31 14.75 -18.43 -32.47
N LYS A 32 14.53 -18.99 -31.26
CA LYS A 32 14.22 -18.21 -30.05
C LYS A 32 15.40 -17.38 -29.51
N GLN A 33 16.65 -17.78 -29.74
CA GLN A 33 17.84 -17.04 -29.27
C GLN A 33 18.18 -15.85 -30.17
N LEU A 34 17.81 -15.91 -31.46
CA LEU A 34 17.97 -14.80 -32.41
C LEU A 34 17.02 -13.62 -32.11
N ILE A 35 15.84 -13.90 -31.55
CA ILE A 35 14.83 -12.88 -31.19
C ILE A 35 15.23 -12.14 -29.91
N ILE A 36 15.93 -12.79 -28.98
CA ILE A 36 16.43 -12.17 -27.75
C ILE A 36 17.62 -11.24 -28.04
N ALA A 37 18.47 -11.57 -29.02
CA ALA A 37 19.56 -10.70 -29.47
C ALA A 37 19.06 -9.51 -30.32
N ALA A 38 18.01 -9.70 -31.13
CA ALA A 38 17.40 -8.62 -31.91
C ALA A 38 16.69 -7.56 -31.05
N GLY A 39 16.23 -7.92 -29.84
CA GLY A 39 15.62 -6.98 -28.89
C GLY A 39 16.58 -6.00 -28.23
N ILE A 40 17.90 -6.28 -28.24
CA ILE A 40 18.93 -5.45 -27.59
C ILE A 40 19.62 -4.51 -28.60
N GLY A 41 19.49 -4.76 -29.91
CA GLY A 41 20.20 -4.01 -30.97
C GLY A 41 19.47 -2.80 -31.57
N LEU A 42 18.19 -2.57 -31.28
CA LEU A 42 17.39 -1.50 -31.94
C LEU A 42 17.33 -0.16 -31.18
N VAL A 43 18.12 0.03 -30.12
CA VAL A 43 18.15 1.30 -29.34
C VAL A 43 19.09 2.36 -29.95
N HIS A 44 19.78 2.07 -31.04
CA HIS A 44 20.59 3.06 -31.75
C HIS A 44 19.94 3.43 -33.07
N PHE A 45 18.95 4.32 -33.07
CA PHE A 45 18.80 5.33 -34.12
C PHE A 45 17.75 6.38 -33.72
N GLY A 46 18.23 7.62 -33.56
CA GLY A 46 17.44 8.84 -33.59
C GLY A 46 16.63 9.15 -32.34
N ILE A 47 16.94 10.27 -31.69
CA ILE A 47 15.97 11.37 -31.57
C ILE A 47 16.67 12.62 -31.05
N SER A 48 16.63 13.60 -31.93
CA SER A 48 16.93 15.01 -31.69
C SER A 48 16.08 15.58 -30.55
N GLN A 49 16.65 16.61 -29.93
CA GLN A 49 16.08 17.35 -28.81
C GLN A 49 14.64 17.81 -29.08
N ALA A 50 13.77 17.54 -28.13
CA ALA A 50 12.61 18.37 -27.84
C ALA A 50 12.49 18.44 -26.31
N ASN A 51 12.75 19.62 -25.77
CA ASN A 51 12.56 19.94 -24.36
C ASN A 51 11.07 19.81 -23.99
N ALA A 52 10.75 18.90 -23.09
CA ALA A 52 9.52 18.90 -22.33
C ALA A 52 9.90 18.96 -20.85
N GLN A 53 9.66 20.13 -20.28
CA GLN A 53 9.99 20.52 -18.91
C GLN A 53 9.05 19.84 -17.91
N ASP A 54 9.63 19.41 -16.80
CA ASP A 54 9.03 18.96 -15.54
C ASP A 54 8.08 17.75 -15.57
N SER A 55 8.68 16.57 -15.66
CA SER A 55 8.16 15.39 -14.96
C SER A 55 9.10 15.07 -13.81
N LEU A 56 8.57 15.06 -12.57
CA LEU A 56 9.26 14.76 -11.31
C LEU A 56 10.48 13.83 -11.51
N ARG A 57 11.68 14.40 -11.31
CA ARG A 57 12.90 13.62 -11.18
C ARG A 57 12.74 12.71 -9.97
N LEU A 58 12.96 11.40 -10.14
CA LEU A 58 13.10 10.42 -9.05
C LEU A 58 14.13 10.81 -7.97
N LYS A 59 14.94 11.85 -8.21
CA LYS A 59 15.97 12.34 -7.30
C LYS A 59 15.47 13.28 -6.20
N ASP A 60 14.25 13.80 -6.27
CA ASP A 60 13.80 14.87 -5.35
C ASP A 60 12.48 14.58 -4.61
N VAL A 61 11.96 13.34 -4.65
CA VAL A 61 10.82 13.00 -3.77
C VAL A 61 11.34 12.79 -2.35
N VAL A 62 10.95 13.69 -1.46
CA VAL A 62 11.15 13.59 -0.01
C VAL A 62 10.13 12.62 0.55
N ILE A 63 10.60 11.59 1.25
CA ILE A 63 9.73 10.60 1.87
C ILE A 63 9.33 11.13 3.25
N SER A 64 8.05 11.40 3.45
CA SER A 64 7.53 11.86 4.75
C SER A 64 7.49 10.71 5.76
N ALA A 65 7.25 9.49 5.28
CA ALA A 65 7.21 8.28 6.11
C ALA A 65 8.57 7.88 6.73
N THR A 66 9.67 8.59 6.49
CA THR A 66 10.93 8.34 7.22
C THR A 66 11.06 9.22 8.48
N LYS A 67 10.07 10.07 8.78
CA LYS A 67 10.12 11.14 9.81
C LYS A 67 11.40 12.00 9.72
N ASN A 68 12.07 11.98 8.59
CA ASN A 68 13.25 12.74 8.25
C ASN A 68 13.21 12.99 6.74
N ASP A 69 13.52 14.21 6.30
CA ASP A 69 13.39 14.59 4.89
C ASP A 69 14.54 13.98 4.10
N GLN A 70 14.41 12.71 3.74
CA GLN A 70 15.43 11.98 3.01
C GLN A 70 15.01 11.74 1.58
N LYS A 71 15.98 11.90 0.68
CA LYS A 71 15.85 11.49 -0.71
C LYS A 71 15.93 9.96 -0.78
N GLN A 72 15.17 9.38 -1.71
CA GLN A 72 15.23 7.94 -1.99
C GLN A 72 16.68 7.45 -2.29
N SER A 73 17.52 8.29 -2.89
CA SER A 73 18.93 7.96 -3.16
C SER A 73 19.77 7.79 -1.90
N GLN A 74 19.37 8.38 -0.78
CA GLN A 74 20.13 8.41 0.49
C GLN A 74 19.69 7.34 1.49
N THR A 75 18.58 6.63 1.25
CA THR A 75 18.08 5.55 2.11
C THR A 75 18.27 4.17 1.47
N GLY A 76 18.67 3.17 2.25
CA GLY A 76 18.71 1.78 1.77
C GLY A 76 17.36 1.07 1.80
N LYS A 77 16.30 1.72 2.31
CA LYS A 77 14.95 1.14 2.37
C LYS A 77 14.33 1.04 0.98
N VAL A 78 13.58 -0.04 0.73
CA VAL A 78 12.80 -0.19 -0.49
C VAL A 78 11.52 0.64 -0.39
N VAL A 79 11.46 1.70 -1.20
CA VAL A 79 10.32 2.62 -1.26
C VAL A 79 9.71 2.67 -2.66
N SER A 80 8.39 2.59 -2.72
CA SER A 80 7.59 2.89 -3.92
C SER A 80 6.68 4.08 -3.66
N ILE A 81 6.45 4.89 -4.68
CA ILE A 81 5.55 6.04 -4.61
C ILE A 81 4.49 5.87 -5.70
N ILE A 82 3.22 5.89 -5.30
CA ILE A 82 2.10 6.07 -6.21
C ILE A 82 1.87 7.57 -6.29
N SER A 83 2.32 8.18 -7.39
CA SER A 83 2.33 9.64 -7.54
C SER A 83 0.95 10.22 -7.80
N ARG A 84 0.83 11.54 -7.67
CA ARG A 84 -0.38 12.29 -8.03
C ARG A 84 -0.81 12.02 -9.46
N GLU A 85 0.13 11.97 -10.40
CA GLU A 85 -0.17 11.70 -11.81
C GLU A 85 -0.75 10.29 -12.02
N THR A 86 -0.28 9.30 -11.25
CA THR A 86 -0.85 7.94 -11.27
C THR A 86 -2.26 7.93 -10.68
N LEU A 87 -2.50 8.63 -9.57
CA LEU A 87 -3.82 8.76 -8.94
C LEU A 87 -4.82 9.47 -9.88
N ASP A 88 -4.41 10.59 -10.48
CA ASP A 88 -5.23 11.35 -11.44
C ASP A 88 -5.59 10.54 -12.70
N ARG A 89 -4.83 9.50 -13.02
CA ARG A 89 -5.08 8.56 -14.13
C ARG A 89 -5.72 7.25 -13.66
N SER A 90 -6.19 7.21 -12.41
CA SER A 90 -6.79 6.04 -11.78
C SER A 90 -8.20 6.33 -11.25
N ASN A 91 -8.87 7.41 -11.68
CA ASN A 91 -10.18 7.86 -11.13
C ASN A 91 -11.30 6.79 -11.18
N GLY A 92 -11.18 5.75 -12.02
CA GLY A 92 -12.11 4.61 -12.06
C GLY A 92 -11.84 3.52 -11.02
N LYS A 93 -10.72 3.61 -10.27
CA LYS A 93 -10.25 2.62 -9.30
C LYS A 93 -10.50 3.06 -7.86
N SER A 94 -10.56 2.08 -6.98
CA SER A 94 -10.54 2.21 -5.54
C SER A 94 -9.11 2.12 -5.00
N LEU A 95 -8.91 2.56 -3.75
CA LEU A 95 -7.61 2.45 -3.08
C LEU A 95 -7.11 1.00 -2.95
N PRO A 96 -7.93 0.00 -2.53
CA PRO A 96 -7.57 -1.41 -2.55
C PRO A 96 -7.03 -1.93 -3.89
N GLU A 97 -7.70 -1.57 -5.00
CA GLU A 97 -7.28 -1.99 -6.35
C GLU A 97 -5.89 -1.44 -6.69
N LEU A 98 -5.67 -0.15 -6.45
CA LEU A 98 -4.41 0.52 -6.76
C LEU A 98 -3.23 0.03 -5.92
N ILE A 99 -3.47 -0.27 -4.64
CA ILE A 99 -2.48 -0.87 -3.73
C ILE A 99 -2.13 -2.30 -4.17
N SER A 100 -3.10 -3.06 -4.68
CA SER A 100 -2.87 -4.41 -5.21
C SER A 100 -2.15 -4.44 -6.57
N GLU A 101 -1.82 -3.29 -7.16
CA GLU A 101 -0.99 -3.18 -8.37
C GLU A 101 0.51 -3.03 -8.04
N GLN A 102 0.88 -3.08 -6.76
CA GLN A 102 2.24 -2.88 -6.30
C GLN A 102 2.95 -4.22 -6.02
N ALA A 103 4.25 -4.27 -6.30
CA ALA A 103 5.07 -5.46 -6.03
C ALA A 103 4.97 -5.88 -4.56
N GLY A 104 4.76 -7.16 -4.33
CA GLY A 104 4.68 -7.77 -3.01
C GLY A 104 3.38 -7.54 -2.26
N ILE A 105 2.38 -6.90 -2.88
CA ILE A 105 1.10 -6.61 -2.22
C ILE A 105 -0.04 -7.30 -2.96
N ILE A 106 -0.81 -8.09 -2.23
CA ILE A 106 -2.05 -8.70 -2.69
C ILE A 106 -3.18 -8.14 -1.82
N VAL A 107 -4.25 -7.64 -2.43
CA VAL A 107 -5.45 -7.28 -1.69
C VAL A 107 -6.56 -8.25 -2.05
N ALA A 108 -6.81 -9.24 -1.18
CA ALA A 108 -7.90 -10.19 -1.38
C ALA A 108 -9.25 -9.49 -1.21
N GLY A 109 -10.16 -9.77 -2.13
CA GLY A 109 -11.44 -9.09 -2.30
C GLY A 109 -11.36 -7.83 -3.16
N SER A 110 -10.20 -7.46 -3.72
CA SER A 110 -10.06 -6.24 -4.55
C SER A 110 -10.81 -6.33 -5.87
N GLY A 111 -11.00 -7.55 -6.40
CA GLY A 111 -11.86 -7.81 -7.55
C GLY A 111 -13.26 -8.33 -7.20
N SER A 112 -13.58 -8.48 -5.91
CA SER A 112 -14.91 -8.91 -5.43
C SER A 112 -15.91 -7.75 -5.43
N ASN A 113 -17.12 -8.00 -4.93
CA ASN A 113 -18.10 -6.95 -4.67
C ASN A 113 -17.43 -5.76 -3.96
N PRO A 114 -17.57 -4.50 -4.42
CA PRO A 114 -16.78 -3.41 -3.87
C PRO A 114 -17.09 -3.15 -2.39
N GLY A 115 -18.31 -3.52 -1.95
CA GLY A 115 -18.75 -3.49 -0.56
C GLY A 115 -18.12 -4.53 0.36
N LEU A 116 -17.50 -5.60 -0.15
CA LEU A 116 -16.88 -6.66 0.66
C LEU A 116 -15.66 -6.13 1.45
N ASN A 117 -15.42 -6.65 2.66
CA ASN A 117 -14.20 -6.36 3.43
C ASN A 117 -12.93 -6.77 2.66
N LYS A 118 -11.86 -5.98 2.76
CA LYS A 118 -10.60 -6.22 2.03
C LYS A 118 -9.49 -6.67 2.96
N SER A 119 -8.70 -7.66 2.55
CA SER A 119 -7.54 -8.13 3.30
C SER A 119 -6.25 -7.82 2.56
N ILE A 120 -5.32 -7.12 3.22
CA ILE A 120 -4.03 -6.75 2.65
C ILE A 120 -3.03 -7.82 3.04
N PHE A 121 -2.36 -8.38 2.05
CA PHE A 121 -1.21 -9.24 2.25
C PHE A 121 0.05 -8.53 1.77
N PHE A 122 0.89 -8.09 2.72
CA PHE A 122 2.13 -7.38 2.43
C PHE A 122 3.31 -8.34 2.58
N ARG A 123 3.90 -8.76 1.45
CA ARG A 123 4.97 -9.76 1.39
C ARG A 123 4.60 -11.00 2.20
N GLY A 124 3.38 -11.48 1.98
CA GLY A 124 2.82 -12.64 2.65
C GLY A 124 2.32 -12.42 4.08
N ALA A 125 2.58 -11.27 4.71
CA ALA A 125 2.02 -10.96 6.04
C ALA A 125 0.54 -10.60 5.94
N GLY A 126 -0.30 -11.06 6.88
CA GLY A 126 -1.70 -10.63 6.98
C GLY A 126 -1.87 -9.13 7.31
N SER A 127 -3.10 -8.64 7.17
CA SER A 127 -3.45 -7.21 7.26
C SER A 127 -2.97 -6.54 8.56
N ALA A 128 -2.92 -7.29 9.66
CA ALA A 128 -2.51 -6.80 10.97
C ALA A 128 -1.03 -6.36 11.05
N TYR A 129 -0.22 -6.74 10.05
CA TYR A 129 1.22 -6.48 10.01
C TYR A 129 1.63 -5.38 9.01
N ALA A 130 0.67 -4.81 8.28
CA ALA A 130 0.88 -3.68 7.38
C ALA A 130 0.27 -2.42 8.01
N VAL A 131 1.12 -1.47 8.40
CA VAL A 131 0.65 -0.23 9.01
C VAL A 131 0.19 0.74 7.93
N VAL A 132 -1.01 1.29 8.12
CA VAL A 132 -1.48 2.42 7.32
C VAL A 132 -1.24 3.71 8.11
N LEU A 133 -0.66 4.69 7.46
CA LEU A 133 -0.55 6.06 7.98
C LEU A 133 -1.42 6.99 7.13
N ILE A 134 -1.95 8.04 7.74
CA ILE A 134 -2.48 9.18 7.01
C ILE A 134 -1.68 10.41 7.44
N ASP A 135 -1.00 11.05 6.49
CA ASP A 135 -0.08 12.16 6.74
C ASP A 135 0.97 11.85 7.83
N GLY A 136 1.53 10.64 7.79
CA GLY A 136 2.53 10.19 8.77
C GLY A 136 1.99 9.80 10.15
N ILE A 137 0.67 9.90 10.39
CA ILE A 137 0.02 9.49 11.64
C ILE A 137 -0.56 8.09 11.49
N VAL A 138 -0.19 7.19 12.41
CA VAL A 138 -0.64 5.79 12.44
C VAL A 138 -2.17 5.71 12.54
N GLN A 139 -2.77 4.88 11.68
CA GLN A 139 -4.18 4.53 11.75
C GLN A 139 -4.33 3.08 12.22
N ASN A 140 -5.08 2.88 13.30
CA ASN A 140 -5.43 1.57 13.84
C ASN A 140 -6.91 1.52 14.19
N ASP A 141 -7.51 0.33 14.10
CA ASP A 141 -8.85 0.08 14.62
C ASP A 141 -8.77 -0.85 15.85
N PRO A 142 -8.78 -0.32 17.09
CA PRO A 142 -8.68 -1.15 18.29
C PRO A 142 -9.86 -2.11 18.49
N SER A 143 -10.97 -1.91 17.76
CA SER A 143 -12.14 -2.80 17.78
C SER A 143 -12.11 -3.87 16.69
N GLY A 144 -11.25 -3.71 15.68
CA GLY A 144 -11.10 -4.64 14.57
C GLY A 144 -10.17 -5.82 14.88
N ASN A 145 -10.36 -6.93 14.17
CA ASN A 145 -9.48 -8.09 14.26
C ASN A 145 -8.04 -7.72 13.85
N GLY A 146 -7.09 -7.85 14.78
CA GLY A 146 -5.67 -7.54 14.55
C GLY A 146 -5.33 -6.05 14.42
N GLY A 147 -6.32 -5.14 14.55
CA GLY A 147 -6.09 -3.71 14.59
C GLY A 147 -5.87 -3.03 13.23
N ALA A 148 -6.14 -3.74 12.14
CA ALA A 148 -5.86 -3.29 10.77
C ALA A 148 -6.78 -2.15 10.33
N PHE A 149 -6.25 -1.21 9.55
CA PHE A 149 -7.02 -0.14 8.93
C PHE A 149 -7.74 -0.63 7.67
N ASP A 150 -9.00 -0.24 7.51
CA ASP A 150 -9.78 -0.54 6.31
C ASP A 150 -9.55 0.50 5.20
N LEU A 151 -8.91 0.08 4.10
CA LEU A 151 -8.63 0.96 2.96
C LEU A 151 -9.88 1.51 2.26
N ARG A 152 -11.07 0.94 2.48
CA ARG A 152 -12.33 1.48 1.93
C ARG A 152 -12.74 2.80 2.58
N LEU A 153 -12.14 3.15 3.73
CA LEU A 153 -12.42 4.38 4.47
C LEU A 153 -11.92 5.66 3.77
N PHE A 154 -11.10 5.54 2.72
CA PHE A 154 -10.48 6.68 2.05
C PHE A 154 -10.57 6.58 0.53
N SER A 155 -11.08 7.62 -0.14
CA SER A 155 -11.11 7.66 -1.60
C SER A 155 -9.77 8.17 -2.15
N ILE A 156 -9.33 7.61 -3.28
CA ILE A 156 -8.14 8.10 -4.01
C ILE A 156 -8.25 9.56 -4.42
N ASP A 157 -9.48 10.07 -4.59
CA ASP A 157 -9.73 11.46 -5.00
C ASP A 157 -9.32 12.49 -3.93
N GLN A 158 -9.15 12.02 -2.69
CA GLN A 158 -8.74 12.82 -1.52
C GLN A 158 -7.21 12.75 -1.28
N ILE A 159 -6.52 11.87 -2.01
CA ILE A 159 -5.11 11.54 -1.84
C ILE A 159 -4.25 12.40 -2.78
N ASP A 160 -3.12 12.86 -2.27
CA ASP A 160 -2.09 13.51 -3.05
C ASP A 160 -1.14 12.51 -3.71
N HIS A 161 -0.56 11.64 -2.87
CA HIS A 161 0.28 10.53 -3.27
C HIS A 161 0.30 9.48 -2.14
N ILE A 162 0.81 8.29 -2.45
CA ILE A 162 0.97 7.21 -1.47
C ILE A 162 2.44 6.80 -1.46
N GLU A 163 3.01 6.69 -0.26
CA GLU A 163 4.36 6.16 -0.04
C GLU A 163 4.25 4.74 0.53
N ILE A 164 4.95 3.79 -0.07
CA ILE A 164 4.95 2.38 0.36
C ILE A 164 6.37 2.00 0.74
N LEU A 165 6.59 1.79 2.03
CA LEU A 165 7.87 1.37 2.60
C LEU A 165 7.78 -0.13 2.89
N ARG A 166 8.67 -0.91 2.28
CA ARG A 166 8.70 -2.36 2.48
C ARG A 166 9.66 -2.74 3.61
N GLY A 167 9.41 -3.91 4.21
CA GLY A 167 10.19 -4.41 5.34
C GLY A 167 9.78 -3.77 6.67
N GLY A 168 10.25 -4.34 7.78
CA GLY A 168 9.87 -3.89 9.12
C GLY A 168 10.26 -2.44 9.39
N GLN A 169 9.29 -1.62 9.81
CA GLN A 169 9.46 -0.19 10.15
C GLN A 169 9.15 0.12 11.63
N SER A 170 9.19 -0.89 12.49
CA SER A 170 8.80 -0.75 13.90
C SER A 170 9.66 0.21 14.72
N THR A 171 10.90 0.49 14.29
CA THR A 171 11.73 1.52 14.95
C THR A 171 11.09 2.91 14.91
N ILE A 172 10.39 3.26 13.83
CA ILE A 172 9.79 4.60 13.67
C ILE A 172 8.28 4.58 13.96
N TYR A 173 7.58 3.50 13.59
CA TYR A 173 6.12 3.40 13.66
C TYR A 173 5.58 2.40 14.69
N GLY A 174 6.45 1.83 15.52
CA GLY A 174 6.03 1.00 16.64
C GLY A 174 5.49 -0.37 16.22
N SER A 175 4.60 -0.90 17.07
CA SER A 175 4.36 -2.33 17.19
C SER A 175 3.72 -3.00 15.96
N ASP A 176 3.08 -2.22 15.11
CA ASP A 176 2.25 -2.79 14.05
C ASP A 176 2.99 -2.94 12.72
N ALA A 177 4.15 -2.29 12.56
CA ALA A 177 4.86 -2.17 11.29
C ALA A 177 5.82 -3.35 11.02
N ILE A 178 5.33 -4.59 11.17
CA ILE A 178 6.11 -5.83 10.99
C ILE A 178 6.50 -6.04 9.53
N ALA A 179 5.57 -5.85 8.58
CA ALA A 179 5.78 -6.17 7.16
C ALA A 179 6.12 -4.95 6.30
N GLY A 180 5.60 -3.79 6.66
CA GLY A 180 5.74 -2.56 5.90
C GLY A 180 4.78 -1.48 6.35
N VAL A 181 4.86 -0.34 5.66
CA VAL A 181 4.06 0.86 5.89
C VAL A 181 3.48 1.36 4.58
N ILE A 182 2.20 1.72 4.59
CA ILE A 182 1.49 2.42 3.51
C ILE A 182 1.09 3.79 4.05
N ASN A 183 1.78 4.85 3.65
CA ASN A 183 1.48 6.22 4.05
C ASN A 183 0.65 6.92 2.97
N ILE A 184 -0.58 7.26 3.32
CA ILE A 184 -1.51 8.02 2.50
C ILE A 184 -1.28 9.51 2.79
N VAL A 185 -0.71 10.24 1.84
CA VAL A 185 -0.53 11.68 1.96
C VAL A 185 -1.74 12.37 1.35
N THR A 186 -2.43 13.19 2.13
CA THR A 186 -3.69 13.81 1.71
C THR A 186 -3.46 15.10 0.93
N LYS A 187 -4.41 15.45 0.04
CA LYS A 187 -4.37 16.74 -0.68
C LYS A 187 -4.35 17.89 0.33
N LYS A 188 -3.38 18.78 0.18
CA LYS A 188 -3.22 19.99 1.00
C LYS A 188 -3.80 21.23 0.31
N GLY A 189 -3.62 22.39 0.93
CA GLY A 189 -4.02 23.66 0.34
C GLY A 189 -3.29 24.00 -0.96
N GLY A 190 -3.88 24.90 -1.74
CA GLY A 190 -3.43 25.25 -3.08
C GLY A 190 -2.62 26.54 -3.16
N ALA A 191 -2.37 27.00 -4.39
CA ALA A 191 -1.82 28.33 -4.64
C ALA A 191 -2.78 29.44 -4.16
N LYS A 192 -2.31 30.69 -4.10
CA LYS A 192 -3.14 31.86 -3.73
C LYS A 192 -4.44 31.90 -4.56
N GLY A 193 -5.57 32.14 -3.89
CA GLY A 193 -6.91 32.09 -4.49
C GLY A 193 -7.56 30.72 -4.32
N ASN A 194 -8.69 30.51 -4.99
CA ASN A 194 -9.55 29.34 -4.81
C ASN A 194 -9.45 28.44 -6.03
N THR A 195 -9.39 27.13 -5.79
CA THR A 195 -9.46 26.11 -6.83
C THR A 195 -10.53 25.10 -6.45
N ILE A 196 -11.50 24.92 -7.34
CA ILE A 196 -12.54 23.89 -7.22
C ILE A 196 -12.10 22.70 -8.07
N PHE A 197 -12.06 21.53 -7.46
CA PHE A 197 -11.73 20.28 -8.14
C PHE A 197 -12.78 19.23 -7.86
N GLY A 198 -12.85 18.21 -8.71
CA GLY A 198 -13.76 17.11 -8.48
C GLY A 198 -13.74 16.05 -9.55
N VAL A 199 -14.50 14.99 -9.27
CA VAL A 199 -14.81 13.92 -10.21
C VAL A 199 -16.30 13.61 -10.12
N ALA A 200 -16.92 13.39 -11.27
CA ALA A 200 -18.25 12.79 -11.37
C ALA A 200 -18.15 11.61 -12.32
N SER A 201 -18.53 10.42 -11.88
CA SER A 201 -18.39 9.20 -12.67
C SER A 201 -19.56 8.24 -12.48
N ALA A 202 -19.80 7.44 -13.52
CA ALA A 202 -20.82 6.40 -13.56
C ALA A 202 -20.26 5.16 -14.30
N GLY A 203 -20.72 3.97 -13.94
CA GLY A 203 -20.21 2.73 -14.51
C GLY A 203 -21.11 1.52 -14.31
N SER A 204 -20.56 0.34 -14.60
CA SER A 204 -21.21 -0.94 -14.38
C SER A 204 -21.72 -1.10 -12.94
N TYR A 205 -22.71 -1.99 -12.74
CA TYR A 205 -23.33 -2.27 -11.44
C TYR A 205 -23.99 -1.05 -10.78
N GLU A 206 -24.49 -0.13 -11.61
CA GLU A 206 -25.08 1.14 -11.17
C GLU A 206 -24.16 1.90 -10.20
N THR A 207 -22.87 1.88 -10.52
CA THR A 207 -21.85 2.54 -9.69
C THR A 207 -21.81 4.02 -10.03
N TYR A 208 -22.00 4.88 -9.04
CA TYR A 208 -21.90 6.33 -9.16
C TYR A 208 -20.90 6.85 -8.13
N LYS A 209 -20.02 7.76 -8.55
CA LYS A 209 -19.09 8.46 -7.66
C LYS A 209 -19.12 9.95 -7.94
N GLY A 210 -19.19 10.75 -6.88
CA GLY A 210 -19.08 12.19 -6.92
C GLY A 210 -18.12 12.69 -5.85
N THR A 211 -17.05 13.36 -6.25
CA THR A 211 -16.17 14.10 -5.33
C THR A 211 -16.17 15.56 -5.73
N ILE A 212 -16.32 16.44 -4.75
CA ILE A 212 -16.12 17.88 -4.91
C ILE A 212 -15.21 18.38 -3.81
N GLY A 213 -14.26 19.24 -4.18
CA GLY A 213 -13.31 19.82 -3.26
C GLY A 213 -12.99 21.26 -3.60
N LEU A 214 -12.63 22.00 -2.56
CA LEU A 214 -12.17 23.37 -2.63
C LEU A 214 -10.82 23.43 -1.93
N ASN A 215 -9.82 23.99 -2.59
CA ASN A 215 -8.53 24.28 -1.98
C ASN A 215 -8.02 25.67 -2.35
N GLY A 216 -7.13 26.20 -1.51
CA GLY A 216 -6.57 27.53 -1.75
C GLY A 216 -5.63 28.01 -0.66
N ALA A 217 -5.18 29.25 -0.83
CA ALA A 217 -4.35 29.97 0.14
C ALA A 217 -4.68 31.46 0.20
N VAL A 218 -4.68 32.02 1.42
CA VAL A 218 -4.85 33.45 1.73
C VAL A 218 -3.96 33.80 2.92
N ASP A 219 -3.00 34.72 2.75
CA ASP A 219 -2.19 35.33 3.83
C ASP A 219 -1.69 34.39 4.94
N GLY A 220 -0.93 33.34 4.56
CA GLY A 220 -0.37 32.37 5.50
C GLY A 220 -1.35 31.29 5.98
N PHE A 221 -2.61 31.38 5.59
CA PHE A 221 -3.60 30.32 5.74
C PHE A 221 -3.75 29.54 4.43
N THR A 222 -3.74 28.21 4.52
CA THR A 222 -4.00 27.28 3.42
C THR A 222 -5.10 26.32 3.84
N TYR A 223 -5.92 25.89 2.90
CA TYR A 223 -7.04 25.02 3.20
C TYR A 223 -7.34 24.07 2.05
N ASN A 224 -7.79 22.87 2.38
CA ASN A 224 -8.36 21.88 1.48
C ASN A 224 -9.56 21.25 2.19
N VAL A 225 -10.73 21.33 1.59
CA VAL A 225 -11.94 20.67 2.07
C VAL A 225 -12.53 19.91 0.90
N ASN A 226 -12.77 18.62 1.07
CA ASN A 226 -13.39 17.81 0.06
C ASN A 226 -14.42 16.85 0.66
N TYR A 227 -15.46 16.58 -0.13
CA TYR A 227 -16.50 15.62 0.14
C TYR A 227 -16.58 14.62 -1.02
N THR A 228 -16.72 13.35 -0.68
CA THR A 228 -16.90 12.27 -1.64
C THR A 228 -18.13 11.45 -1.28
N HIS A 229 -18.90 11.11 -2.31
CA HIS A 229 -20.06 10.25 -2.26
C HIS A 229 -19.87 9.11 -3.25
N GLN A 230 -20.15 7.87 -2.84
CA GLN A 230 -20.14 6.73 -3.74
C GLN A 230 -21.32 5.80 -3.43
N LYS A 231 -21.95 5.30 -4.49
CA LYS A 231 -23.01 4.28 -4.43
C LYS A 231 -22.71 3.21 -5.48
N SER A 232 -22.98 1.95 -5.18
CA SER A 232 -23.10 0.89 -6.18
C SER A 232 -24.23 -0.05 -5.75
N ASP A 233 -24.96 -0.60 -6.72
CA ASP A 233 -25.85 -1.72 -6.46
C ASP A 233 -25.07 -3.04 -6.41
N GLY A 234 -23.84 -3.07 -6.92
CA GLY A 234 -22.92 -4.19 -6.75
C GLY A 234 -23.35 -5.47 -7.48
N ILE A 235 -22.86 -6.58 -6.95
CA ILE A 235 -23.25 -7.95 -7.29
C ILE A 235 -23.63 -8.67 -6.01
N SER A 236 -24.23 -9.87 -6.10
CA SER A 236 -24.29 -10.75 -4.94
C SER A 236 -22.87 -11.08 -4.48
N GLU A 237 -22.61 -10.88 -3.20
CA GLU A 237 -21.31 -11.09 -2.58
C GLU A 237 -21.00 -12.59 -2.46
N ALA A 238 -21.96 -13.39 -1.98
CA ALA A 238 -21.89 -14.84 -1.88
C ALA A 238 -22.07 -15.50 -3.25
N ALA A 239 -21.22 -16.50 -3.54
CA ALA A 239 -21.38 -17.32 -4.73
C ALA A 239 -22.48 -18.37 -4.51
N ASN A 240 -23.24 -18.75 -5.53
CA ASN A 240 -24.17 -19.86 -5.38
C ASN A 240 -23.45 -21.18 -5.03
N PRO A 241 -23.97 -21.96 -4.06
CA PRO A 241 -23.54 -23.35 -3.88
C PRO A 241 -23.67 -24.14 -5.18
N ALA A 242 -22.78 -25.11 -5.41
CA ALA A 242 -22.84 -25.96 -6.59
C ALA A 242 -24.21 -26.68 -6.68
N GLY A 243 -24.87 -26.56 -7.84
CA GLY A 243 -26.19 -27.14 -8.09
C GLY A 243 -27.38 -26.31 -7.60
N ASN A 244 -27.14 -25.17 -6.93
CA ASN A 244 -28.16 -24.20 -6.57
C ASN A 244 -28.24 -23.11 -7.67
N ASN A 245 -29.44 -22.89 -8.22
CA ASN A 245 -29.70 -21.87 -9.25
C ASN A 245 -30.56 -20.71 -8.74
N THR A 246 -30.85 -20.64 -7.43
CA THR A 246 -31.58 -19.53 -6.82
C THR A 246 -30.76 -18.25 -6.97
N GLU A 247 -31.35 -17.21 -7.53
CA GLU A 247 -30.65 -15.93 -7.65
C GLU A 247 -30.55 -15.26 -6.28
N PHE A 248 -29.32 -15.05 -5.79
CA PHE A 248 -29.04 -14.29 -4.57
C PHE A 248 -29.15 -12.78 -4.86
N ASP A 249 -29.52 -11.99 -3.85
CA ASP A 249 -29.71 -10.55 -4.06
C ASP A 249 -28.38 -9.81 -4.21
N LYS A 250 -28.44 -8.54 -4.62
CA LYS A 250 -27.23 -7.75 -4.83
C LYS A 250 -26.83 -7.00 -3.56
N ASP A 251 -25.55 -7.11 -3.22
CA ASP A 251 -24.95 -6.44 -2.07
C ASP A 251 -24.43 -5.06 -2.42
N GLY A 252 -25.37 -4.13 -2.55
CA GLY A 252 -25.06 -2.72 -2.76
C GLY A 252 -24.45 -2.05 -1.53
N TYR A 253 -23.85 -0.88 -1.76
CA TYR A 253 -23.32 -0.03 -0.69
C TYR A 253 -23.46 1.46 -1.00
N LYS A 254 -23.37 2.26 0.06
CA LYS A 254 -23.36 3.72 0.00
C LYS A 254 -22.33 4.28 0.99
N THR A 255 -21.42 5.10 0.51
CA THR A 255 -20.37 5.73 1.34
C THR A 255 -20.33 7.24 1.17
N ASP A 256 -19.97 7.90 2.26
CA ASP A 256 -19.82 9.34 2.40
C ASP A 256 -18.50 9.60 3.14
N GLY A 257 -17.67 10.49 2.59
CA GLY A 257 -16.37 10.84 3.17
C GLY A 257 -16.12 12.33 3.11
N VAL A 258 -15.60 12.90 4.20
CA VAL A 258 -15.14 14.29 4.30
C VAL A 258 -13.68 14.27 4.73
N ASN A 259 -12.84 15.04 4.03
CA ASN A 259 -11.47 15.33 4.47
C ASN A 259 -11.24 16.83 4.40
N ALA A 260 -10.92 17.42 5.55
CA ALA A 260 -10.57 18.81 5.70
C ALA A 260 -9.17 18.93 6.32
N THR A 261 -8.28 19.66 5.65
CA THR A 261 -6.95 19.98 6.16
C THR A 261 -6.69 21.47 6.05
N PHE A 262 -6.12 22.04 7.08
CA PHE A 262 -5.78 23.45 7.15
C PHE A 262 -4.28 23.59 7.39
N GLY A 263 -3.72 24.74 7.03
CA GLY A 263 -2.36 25.11 7.35
C GLY A 263 -2.28 26.56 7.71
N ILE A 264 -1.82 26.83 8.93
CA ILE A 264 -1.70 28.16 9.52
C ILE A 264 -0.21 28.41 9.72
N GLN A 265 0.34 29.33 8.94
CA GLN A 265 1.70 29.81 9.10
C GLN A 265 1.71 30.95 10.11
N LEU A 266 2.12 30.67 11.35
CA LEU A 266 2.12 31.65 12.45
C LEU A 266 3.30 32.61 12.37
N ASP A 267 4.47 32.12 11.93
CA ASP A 267 5.64 32.92 11.55
C ASP A 267 6.45 32.22 10.46
N LYS A 268 7.64 32.70 10.06
CA LYS A 268 8.44 32.07 8.98
C LYS A 268 8.96 30.66 9.29
N ARG A 269 8.90 30.21 10.55
CA ARG A 269 9.49 28.99 11.08
C ARG A 269 8.44 28.06 11.70
N PHE A 270 7.29 28.58 12.12
CA PHE A 270 6.26 27.85 12.84
C PHE A 270 4.97 27.72 12.03
N SER A 271 4.54 26.47 11.81
CA SER A 271 3.27 26.14 11.18
C SER A 271 2.46 25.17 12.03
N ILE A 272 1.14 25.32 12.01
CA ILE A 272 0.17 24.39 12.59
C ILE A 272 -0.78 23.95 11.48
N ASN A 273 -1.05 22.65 11.40
CA ASN A 273 -1.82 22.02 10.35
C ASN A 273 -2.94 21.15 10.95
N PRO A 274 -4.06 21.74 11.40
CA PRO A 274 -5.21 20.99 11.87
C PRO A 274 -5.88 20.20 10.75
N PHE A 275 -6.48 19.06 11.09
CA PHE A 275 -7.27 18.27 10.16
C PHE A 275 -8.51 17.67 10.84
N VAL A 276 -9.53 17.42 10.02
CA VAL A 276 -10.75 16.69 10.40
C VAL A 276 -11.14 15.77 9.26
N ARG A 277 -11.46 14.52 9.59
CA ARG A 277 -11.87 13.47 8.66
C ARG A 277 -13.07 12.74 9.22
N TYR A 278 -14.02 12.48 8.35
CA TYR A 278 -15.20 11.68 8.68
C TYR A 278 -15.51 10.75 7.53
N TYR A 279 -15.88 9.53 7.88
CA TYR A 279 -16.35 8.53 6.94
C TYR A 279 -17.57 7.83 7.50
N ARG A 280 -18.53 7.55 6.61
CA ARG A 280 -19.65 6.66 6.87
C ARG A 280 -19.88 5.76 5.67
N GLY A 281 -19.95 4.46 5.89
CA GLY A 281 -20.37 3.47 4.91
C GLY A 281 -21.55 2.67 5.41
N ASN A 282 -22.51 2.39 4.54
CA ASN A 282 -23.57 1.42 4.77
C ASN A 282 -23.46 0.36 3.66
N TYR A 283 -23.36 -0.90 4.06
CA TYR A 283 -23.09 -2.05 3.21
C TYR A 283 -24.18 -3.07 3.43
N LYS A 284 -24.80 -3.58 2.36
CA LYS A 284 -25.50 -4.87 2.43
C LYS A 284 -24.46 -5.99 2.52
N ILE A 285 -24.82 -7.06 3.21
CA ILE A 285 -23.93 -8.19 3.44
C ILE A 285 -24.74 -9.49 3.43
N ASP A 286 -24.06 -10.56 3.01
CA ASP A 286 -24.52 -11.93 3.08
C ASP A 286 -24.18 -12.59 4.43
N GLU A 287 -24.75 -13.78 4.69
CA GLU A 287 -24.40 -14.55 5.90
C GLU A 287 -22.97 -15.11 5.82
N GLY A 288 -22.49 -15.40 4.61
CA GLY A 288 -21.10 -15.78 4.38
C GLY A 288 -20.86 -16.51 3.06
N ALA A 289 -19.78 -17.29 3.03
CA ALA A 289 -19.39 -18.08 1.87
C ALA A 289 -20.53 -19.03 1.46
N PHE A 290 -20.97 -18.90 0.21
CA PHE A 290 -22.07 -19.67 -0.35
C PHE A 290 -23.45 -19.51 0.29
N SER A 291 -23.66 -18.49 1.14
CA SER A 291 -24.90 -18.32 1.89
C SER A 291 -25.43 -16.89 1.77
N ASP A 292 -26.56 -16.76 1.10
CA ASP A 292 -27.30 -15.49 0.91
C ASP A 292 -27.74 -14.89 2.26
N GLY A 293 -27.80 -13.56 2.32
CA GLY A 293 -28.29 -12.80 3.46
C GLY A 293 -29.81 -12.68 3.51
N LEU A 294 -30.35 -12.34 4.70
CA LEU A 294 -31.67 -11.72 4.77
C LEU A 294 -31.58 -10.30 4.18
N PRO A 295 -32.63 -9.76 3.51
CA PRO A 295 -32.59 -8.40 2.96
C PRO A 295 -32.34 -7.28 3.97
N ALA A 296 -32.53 -7.56 5.26
CA ALA A 296 -32.24 -6.62 6.35
C ALA A 296 -30.77 -6.61 6.78
N ASN A 297 -29.98 -7.60 6.35
CA ASN A 297 -28.58 -7.73 6.71
C ASN A 297 -27.78 -6.54 6.18
N ASN A 298 -27.10 -5.87 7.09
CA ASN A 298 -26.31 -4.71 6.79
C ASN A 298 -25.17 -4.50 7.80
N THR A 299 -24.19 -3.73 7.35
CA THR A 299 -23.13 -3.20 8.18
C THR A 299 -23.00 -1.70 7.98
N THR A 300 -22.98 -0.95 9.09
CA THR A 300 -22.69 0.48 9.13
C THR A 300 -21.32 0.72 9.75
N LEU A 301 -20.38 1.18 8.94
CA LEU A 301 -19.03 1.56 9.38
C LEU A 301 -18.94 3.09 9.48
N LYS A 302 -18.49 3.59 10.63
CA LYS A 302 -18.20 5.01 10.84
C LYS A 302 -16.78 5.18 11.33
N ASN A 303 -16.07 6.16 10.79
CA ASN A 303 -14.76 6.55 11.26
C ASN A 303 -14.69 8.07 11.37
N PHE A 304 -14.23 8.56 12.52
CA PHE A 304 -13.90 9.96 12.74
C PHE A 304 -12.42 10.04 13.10
N SER A 305 -11.72 11.01 12.53
CA SER A 305 -10.32 11.30 12.89
C SER A 305 -10.10 12.81 12.87
N GLY A 306 -9.59 13.36 13.96
CA GLY A 306 -9.30 14.77 14.11
C GLY A 306 -7.98 14.98 14.83
N GLY A 307 -7.27 16.05 14.50
CA GLY A 307 -5.94 16.27 15.05
C GLY A 307 -5.22 17.46 14.44
N LEU A 308 -3.92 17.50 14.67
CA LEU A 308 -3.03 18.49 14.09
C LEU A 308 -1.61 17.95 13.92
N ASN A 309 -0.92 18.50 12.93
CA ASN A 309 0.53 18.44 12.81
C ASN A 309 1.08 19.84 13.04
N SER A 310 2.12 20.01 13.85
CA SER A 310 2.80 21.29 14.02
C SER A 310 4.27 21.12 13.72
N LYS A 311 4.89 22.12 13.10
CA LYS A 311 6.33 22.14 12.79
C LYS A 311 6.92 23.46 13.21
N TYR A 312 8.03 23.41 13.95
CA TYR A 312 8.89 24.57 14.19
C TYR A 312 10.29 24.32 13.61
N ASP A 313 10.74 25.21 12.73
CA ASP A 313 11.99 25.13 11.98
C ASP A 313 13.06 26.05 12.59
N PHE A 314 14.11 25.47 13.18
CA PHE A 314 15.23 26.20 13.76
C PHE A 314 16.30 26.57 12.71
N GLY A 315 16.15 26.14 11.45
CA GLY A 315 17.12 26.31 10.36
C GLY A 315 18.19 25.21 10.32
N SER A 316 18.75 24.81 11.47
CA SER A 316 19.68 23.67 11.58
C SER A 316 18.97 22.35 11.95
N GLY A 317 17.71 22.44 12.36
CA GLY A 317 16.87 21.33 12.77
C GLY A 317 15.40 21.73 12.81
N LYS A 318 14.52 20.76 13.08
CA LYS A 318 13.07 20.97 13.16
C LYS A 318 12.48 20.10 14.27
N ILE A 319 11.51 20.64 15.00
CA ILE A 319 10.66 19.87 15.90
C ILE A 319 9.28 19.77 15.29
N ASN A 320 8.69 18.58 15.36
CA ASN A 320 7.37 18.28 14.83
C ASN A 320 6.53 17.65 15.95
N LEU A 321 5.29 18.09 16.07
CA LEU A 321 4.31 17.53 16.99
C LEU A 321 3.12 17.04 16.18
N ASN A 322 2.80 15.76 16.31
CA ASN A 322 1.59 15.16 15.78
C ASN A 322 0.67 14.84 16.94
N TYR A 323 -0.58 15.25 16.84
CA TYR A 323 -1.65 14.85 17.74
C TYR A 323 -2.84 14.35 16.92
N SER A 324 -3.44 13.25 17.32
CA SER A 324 -4.67 12.75 16.71
C SER A 324 -5.55 12.01 17.71
N TYR A 325 -6.85 12.19 17.53
CA TYR A 325 -7.88 11.34 18.10
C TYR A 325 -8.67 10.69 16.96
N GLN A 326 -8.86 9.38 17.02
CA GLN A 326 -9.69 8.63 16.09
C GLN A 326 -10.69 7.78 16.86
N ASN A 327 -11.91 7.71 16.32
CA ASN A 327 -12.94 6.77 16.76
C ASN A 327 -13.46 5.99 15.55
N THR A 328 -13.53 4.67 15.69
CA THR A 328 -14.11 3.77 14.69
C THR A 328 -15.26 3.01 15.34
N SER A 329 -16.38 2.87 14.63
CA SER A 329 -17.47 1.98 15.01
C SER A 329 -17.95 1.20 13.80
N ASN A 330 -18.20 -0.09 14.00
CA ASN A 330 -18.69 -1.02 13.02
C ASN A 330 -19.91 -1.74 13.62
N ASN A 331 -21.09 -1.39 13.12
CA ASN A 331 -22.37 -1.90 13.60
C ASN A 331 -22.94 -2.82 12.54
N THR A 332 -23.01 -4.11 12.84
CA THR A 332 -23.51 -5.14 11.94
C THR A 332 -24.83 -5.66 12.48
N SER A 333 -25.86 -5.66 11.62
CA SER A 333 -27.08 -6.44 11.80
C SER A 333 -27.05 -7.52 10.74
N SER A 334 -26.96 -8.79 11.12
CA SER A 334 -26.83 -9.89 10.17
C SER A 334 -27.70 -11.06 10.62
N SER A 335 -27.59 -12.19 9.95
CA SER A 335 -28.16 -13.46 10.34
C SER A 335 -27.15 -14.58 10.20
N PHE A 336 -27.38 -15.68 10.90
CA PHE A 336 -26.62 -16.92 10.76
C PHE A 336 -27.60 -18.09 10.79
N ASP A 337 -27.62 -18.90 9.73
CA ASP A 337 -28.64 -19.94 9.49
C ASP A 337 -30.07 -19.36 9.58
N GLY A 338 -30.25 -18.14 9.06
CA GLY A 338 -31.52 -17.41 9.11
C GLY A 338 -31.91 -16.83 10.47
N PHE A 339 -31.10 -17.02 11.53
CA PHE A 339 -31.36 -16.40 12.84
C PHE A 339 -30.66 -15.04 12.96
N PRO A 340 -31.39 -13.95 13.25
CA PRO A 340 -30.80 -12.62 13.28
C PRO A 340 -29.86 -12.45 14.48
N TYR A 341 -28.74 -11.75 14.27
CA TYR A 341 -27.84 -11.29 15.32
C TYR A 341 -27.36 -9.87 15.04
N SER A 342 -26.94 -9.16 16.09
CA SER A 342 -26.33 -7.84 15.98
C SER A 342 -24.97 -7.82 16.68
N SER A 343 -23.99 -7.18 16.06
CA SER A 343 -22.67 -6.94 16.65
C SER A 343 -22.30 -5.46 16.55
N ILE A 344 -21.66 -4.95 17.60
CA ILE A 344 -21.13 -3.59 17.66
C ILE A 344 -19.67 -3.66 18.09
N GLY A 345 -18.76 -3.42 17.15
CA GLY A 345 -17.35 -3.15 17.42
C GLY A 345 -17.14 -1.64 17.44
N SER A 346 -16.67 -1.07 18.55
CA SER A 346 -16.34 0.35 18.60
C SER A 346 -15.11 0.58 19.46
N GLY A 347 -14.24 1.47 19.02
CA GLY A 347 -13.00 1.77 19.72
C GLY A 347 -12.43 3.13 19.34
N SER A 348 -11.52 3.62 20.17
CA SER A 348 -10.84 4.89 19.95
C SER A 348 -9.36 4.80 20.22
N ILE A 349 -8.60 5.64 19.54
CA ILE A 349 -7.16 5.77 19.67
C ILE A 349 -6.80 7.26 19.78
N SER A 350 -6.02 7.58 20.80
CA SER A 350 -5.38 8.89 20.97
C SER A 350 -3.88 8.73 20.79
N LEU A 351 -3.26 9.59 20.00
CA LEU A 351 -1.82 9.57 19.75
C LEU A 351 -1.25 10.96 19.91
N ILE A 352 -0.12 11.05 20.60
CA ILE A 352 0.78 12.20 20.60
C ILE A 352 2.18 11.72 20.24
N ASP A 353 2.81 12.37 19.27
CA ASP A 353 4.15 12.05 18.78
C ASP A 353 4.94 13.34 18.58
N LEU A 354 6.01 13.50 19.35
CA LEU A 354 6.89 14.65 19.32
C LEU A 354 8.27 14.19 18.88
N PHE A 355 8.76 14.73 17.77
CA PHE A 355 10.08 14.35 17.26
C PHE A 355 10.88 15.53 16.74
N TYR A 356 12.18 15.39 16.89
CA TYR A 356 13.20 16.37 16.56
C TYR A 356 14.15 15.80 15.53
N ASN A 357 14.35 16.54 14.45
CA ASN A 357 15.38 16.28 13.46
C ASN A 357 16.47 17.33 13.58
N GLN A 358 17.73 16.90 13.63
CA GLN A 358 18.88 17.80 13.63
C GLN A 358 19.87 17.39 12.55
N LYS A 359 20.31 18.37 11.76
CA LYS A 359 21.50 18.22 10.93
C LYS A 359 22.72 18.44 11.83
N LEU A 360 23.42 17.37 12.19
CA LEU A 360 24.63 17.44 13.04
C LEU A 360 25.86 17.84 12.20
N SER A 361 25.92 17.40 10.94
CA SER A 361 26.91 17.81 9.95
C SER A 361 26.34 17.69 8.54
N GLU A 362 27.13 17.96 7.49
CA GLU A 362 26.70 17.70 6.11
C GLU A 362 26.38 16.23 5.81
N LYS A 363 26.94 15.31 6.61
CA LYS A 363 26.89 13.86 6.37
C LYS A 363 26.19 13.08 7.49
N LEU A 364 25.75 13.76 8.55
CA LEU A 364 25.14 13.12 9.72
C LEU A 364 23.88 13.87 10.13
N ASN A 365 22.75 13.15 10.12
CA ASN A 365 21.47 13.61 10.64
C ASN A 365 21.06 12.77 11.85
N LEU A 366 20.42 13.42 12.82
CA LEU A 366 19.78 12.79 13.98
C LEU A 366 18.27 12.95 13.88
N LEU A 367 17.55 11.87 14.19
CA LEU A 367 16.15 11.86 14.58
C LEU A 367 16.07 11.36 16.03
N ALA A 368 15.30 12.06 16.85
CA ALA A 368 14.92 11.61 18.19
C ALA A 368 13.46 11.96 18.43
N GLY A 369 12.68 11.06 19.02
CA GLY A 369 11.27 11.29 19.27
C GLY A 369 10.72 10.49 20.44
N ILE A 370 9.57 10.96 20.92
CA ILE A 370 8.76 10.30 21.92
C ILE A 370 7.33 10.19 21.40
N GLU A 371 6.68 9.09 21.72
CA GLU A 371 5.31 8.81 21.30
C GLU A 371 4.53 8.23 22.48
N ASN A 372 3.28 8.61 22.60
CA ASN A 372 2.35 7.99 23.53
C ASN A 372 1.05 7.69 22.78
N ARG A 373 0.60 6.44 22.86
CA ARG A 373 -0.61 5.94 22.20
C ARG A 373 -1.51 5.26 23.22
N GLU A 374 -2.72 5.77 23.33
CA GLU A 374 -3.77 5.25 24.20
C GLU A 374 -4.89 4.68 23.35
N MET A 375 -5.37 3.49 23.70
CA MET A 375 -6.40 2.78 22.96
C MET A 375 -7.49 2.32 23.92
N HIS A 376 -8.75 2.46 23.49
CA HIS A 376 -9.91 2.00 24.24
C HIS A 376 -10.83 1.18 23.33
N LEU A 377 -11.39 0.11 23.87
CA LEU A 377 -12.60 -0.50 23.34
C LEU A 377 -13.80 0.20 23.99
N THR A 378 -14.68 0.79 23.19
CA THR A 378 -15.85 1.56 23.69
C THR A 378 -17.14 0.74 23.67
N SER A 379 -17.15 -0.37 22.94
CA SER A 379 -18.19 -1.41 23.03
C SER A 379 -17.75 -2.58 23.94
N GLY A 380 -18.70 -3.45 24.31
CA GLY A 380 -18.46 -4.56 25.25
C GLY A 380 -18.62 -4.19 26.73
N ALA A 381 -18.69 -5.21 27.59
CA ALA A 381 -19.02 -5.04 29.02
C ALA A 381 -17.90 -4.34 29.82
N ASN A 382 -16.63 -4.65 29.51
CA ASN A 382 -15.49 -4.21 30.32
C ASN A 382 -14.80 -2.95 29.79
N ARG A 383 -15.10 -2.53 28.56
CA ARG A 383 -14.51 -1.36 27.87
C ARG A 383 -13.01 -1.15 28.17
N PRO A 384 -12.18 -2.19 27.93
CA PRO A 384 -10.78 -2.18 28.33
C PRO A 384 -10.00 -1.07 27.62
N GLU A 385 -8.93 -0.65 28.28
CA GLU A 385 -7.99 0.35 27.79
C GLU A 385 -6.55 -0.12 27.93
N THR A 386 -5.67 0.47 27.13
CA THR A 386 -4.23 0.26 27.24
C THR A 386 -3.46 1.46 26.72
N ASN A 387 -2.30 1.68 27.31
CA ASN A 387 -1.33 2.66 26.87
C ASN A 387 0.02 2.02 26.47
N ILE A 388 0.63 2.63 25.46
CA ILE A 388 2.03 2.39 25.11
C ILE A 388 2.78 3.71 24.96
N PHE A 389 3.80 3.87 25.78
CA PHE A 389 4.80 4.93 25.66
C PHE A 389 6.00 4.41 24.87
N ALA A 390 6.63 5.27 24.08
CA ALA A 390 7.86 4.96 23.40
C ALA A 390 8.82 6.14 23.30
N ALA A 391 10.12 5.81 23.28
CA ALA A 391 11.19 6.71 22.91
C ALA A 391 11.99 6.06 21.78
N TYR A 392 12.24 6.81 20.71
CA TYR A 392 12.90 6.30 19.52
C TYR A 392 13.91 7.29 18.95
N GLY A 393 14.83 6.79 18.15
CA GLY A 393 15.79 7.63 17.46
C GLY A 393 16.48 6.92 16.32
N SER A 394 17.08 7.69 15.43
CA SER A 394 17.88 7.18 14.31
C SER A 394 19.01 8.13 13.98
N LEU A 395 20.17 7.57 13.68
CA LEU A 395 21.30 8.27 13.09
C LEU A 395 21.35 7.92 11.60
N PHE A 396 21.49 8.93 10.77
CA PHE A 396 21.57 8.77 9.34
C PHE A 396 22.90 9.34 8.83
N LEU A 397 23.74 8.43 8.34
CA LEU A 397 25.02 8.70 7.72
C LEU A 397 24.81 8.74 6.21
N HIS A 398 25.14 9.87 5.59
CA HIS A 398 24.94 10.12 4.17
C HIS A 398 26.23 10.49 3.48
N ASP A 399 26.41 10.03 2.25
CA ASP A 399 27.47 10.46 1.35
C ASP A 399 28.89 10.32 1.97
N LEU A 400 29.10 9.24 2.75
CA LEU A 400 30.42 8.81 3.22
C LEU A 400 31.17 8.15 2.07
N SER A 401 31.60 8.97 1.10
CA SER A 401 32.03 8.53 -0.23
C SER A 401 30.87 7.83 -0.93
N ILE A 402 30.94 6.51 -1.12
CA ILE A 402 29.89 5.70 -1.73
C ILE A 402 28.91 5.11 -0.71
N PHE A 403 29.21 5.19 0.59
CA PHE A 403 28.46 4.52 1.65
C PHE A 403 27.42 5.43 2.32
N ASN A 404 26.26 4.85 2.64
CA ASN A 404 25.22 5.45 3.47
C ASN A 404 24.73 4.41 4.49
N MET A 405 24.24 4.87 5.63
CA MET A 405 23.72 3.98 6.67
C MET A 405 22.69 4.68 7.53
N GLU A 406 21.63 3.94 7.87
CA GLU A 406 20.72 4.30 8.96
C GLU A 406 20.88 3.28 10.08
N VAL A 407 20.99 3.77 11.32
CA VAL A 407 20.92 2.96 12.53
C VAL A 407 19.89 3.58 13.44
N GLY A 408 18.86 2.83 13.78
CA GLY A 408 17.79 3.29 14.64
C GLY A 408 17.42 2.29 15.72
N GLY A 409 16.87 2.82 16.81
CA GLY A 409 16.39 2.05 17.95
C GLY A 409 15.12 2.66 18.52
N ARG A 410 14.31 1.82 19.17
CA ARG A 410 13.09 2.23 19.87
C ARG A 410 12.90 1.41 21.13
N TYR A 411 12.71 2.11 22.24
CA TYR A 411 12.20 1.59 23.49
C TYR A 411 10.68 1.78 23.54
N ASN A 412 9.97 0.77 24.03
CA ASN A 412 8.54 0.82 24.26
C ASN A 412 8.26 0.33 25.68
N LYS A 413 7.32 0.97 26.37
CA LYS A 413 6.77 0.53 27.64
C LYS A 413 5.26 0.44 27.50
N HIS A 414 4.77 -0.80 27.48
CA HIS A 414 3.35 -1.11 27.47
C HIS A 414 2.88 -1.36 28.90
N GLU A 415 1.68 -0.91 29.24
CA GLU A 415 1.15 -1.07 30.61
C GLU A 415 1.08 -2.54 31.06
N GLN A 416 0.56 -3.42 30.19
CA GLN A 416 0.39 -4.84 30.50
C GLN A 416 1.62 -5.70 30.17
N TYR A 417 2.37 -5.39 29.10
CA TYR A 417 3.44 -6.25 28.59
C TYR A 417 4.85 -5.75 28.90
N GLY A 418 4.97 -4.64 29.62
CA GLY A 418 6.25 -4.08 30.04
C GLY A 418 7.10 -3.59 28.87
N GLU A 419 8.40 -3.80 28.98
CA GLU A 419 9.41 -3.17 28.13
C GLU A 419 9.75 -3.99 26.89
N ASN A 420 9.82 -3.35 25.74
CA ASN A 420 10.19 -3.97 24.46
C ASN A 420 11.11 -3.07 23.63
N TYR A 421 12.11 -3.67 23.00
CA TYR A 421 13.13 -2.96 22.22
C TYR A 421 13.12 -3.41 20.76
N THR A 422 13.19 -2.46 19.85
CA THR A 422 13.35 -2.74 18.41
C THR A 422 14.49 -1.93 17.83
N TYR A 423 15.11 -2.46 16.78
CA TYR A 423 16.17 -1.77 16.07
C TYR A 423 16.03 -1.97 14.56
N THR A 424 16.65 -1.06 13.80
CA THR A 424 16.78 -1.15 12.35
C THR A 424 18.20 -0.73 11.97
N ILE A 425 18.84 -1.50 11.11
CA ILE A 425 20.14 -1.19 10.51
C ILE A 425 19.98 -1.29 8.99
N THR A 426 20.21 -0.19 8.27
CA THR A 426 19.97 -0.09 6.83
C THR A 426 21.19 0.48 6.10
N PRO A 427 22.21 -0.34 5.78
CA PRO A 427 23.34 0.08 4.96
C PRO A 427 22.96 0.20 3.47
N SER A 428 23.63 1.10 2.75
CA SER A 428 23.63 1.08 1.29
C SER A 428 24.93 1.63 0.69
N ILE A 429 25.27 1.14 -0.49
CA ILE A 429 26.50 1.49 -1.21
C ILE A 429 26.14 1.88 -2.65
N ASN A 430 26.50 3.10 -3.04
CA ASN A 430 26.41 3.59 -4.42
C ASN A 430 27.71 3.24 -5.15
N ILE A 431 27.84 2.02 -5.70
CA ILE A 431 29.07 1.56 -6.38
C ILE A 431 29.46 2.55 -7.49
N ILE A 432 28.47 2.91 -8.29
CA ILE A 432 28.49 4.01 -9.26
C ILE A 432 27.12 4.71 -9.20
N LYS A 433 26.97 5.83 -9.90
CA LYS A 433 25.72 6.61 -9.92
C LYS A 433 24.52 5.77 -10.38
N GLU A 434 24.76 4.78 -11.22
CA GLU A 434 23.74 3.92 -11.84
C GLU A 434 23.45 2.65 -11.04
N VAL A 435 24.29 2.28 -10.05
CA VAL A 435 24.20 1.00 -9.33
C VAL A 435 24.32 1.22 -7.84
N LYS A 436 23.24 0.87 -7.13
CA LYS A 436 23.18 0.91 -5.66
C LYS A 436 22.90 -0.47 -5.12
N LEU A 437 23.68 -0.90 -4.13
CA LEU A 437 23.36 -2.05 -3.29
C LEU A 437 22.77 -1.56 -1.97
N PHE A 438 21.83 -2.31 -1.43
CA PHE A 438 21.21 -1.99 -0.14
C PHE A 438 20.90 -3.26 0.65
N GLY A 439 20.78 -3.09 1.96
CA GLY A 439 20.25 -4.12 2.83
C GLY A 439 19.60 -3.51 4.06
N THR A 440 18.75 -4.29 4.71
CA THR A 440 18.06 -3.92 5.94
C THR A 440 18.01 -5.13 6.85
N VAL A 441 18.37 -4.94 8.12
CA VAL A 441 18.05 -5.87 9.21
C VAL A 441 17.23 -5.11 10.24
N SER A 442 16.07 -5.62 10.60
CA SER A 442 15.21 -4.98 11.59
C SER A 442 14.46 -5.97 12.47
N THR A 443 14.13 -5.53 13.68
CA THR A 443 13.23 -6.25 14.57
C THR A 443 11.91 -5.49 14.74
N ALA A 444 10.86 -6.24 15.02
CA ALA A 444 9.53 -5.72 15.29
C ALA A 444 8.87 -6.53 16.40
N PHE A 445 7.88 -5.95 17.07
CA PHE A 445 7.05 -6.65 18.06
C PHE A 445 5.63 -6.18 17.89
N LYS A 446 4.62 -7.04 18.05
CA LYS A 446 3.21 -6.64 18.01
C LYS A 446 2.50 -7.09 19.27
N ILE A 447 1.83 -6.17 19.93
CA ILE A 447 1.01 -6.46 21.11
C ILE A 447 -0.34 -7.04 20.68
N PRO A 448 -0.94 -7.96 21.44
CA PRO A 448 -2.32 -8.37 21.24
C PRO A 448 -3.25 -7.15 21.28
N THR A 449 -4.23 -7.13 20.38
CA THR A 449 -5.24 -6.05 20.38
C THR A 449 -6.22 -6.22 21.54
N LEU A 450 -6.87 -5.12 21.95
CA LEU A 450 -7.92 -5.18 22.97
C LEU A 450 -9.05 -6.14 22.59
N ASN A 451 -9.41 -6.22 21.30
CA ASN A 451 -10.40 -7.19 20.82
C ASN A 451 -9.92 -8.66 20.95
N MET A 452 -8.63 -8.95 20.76
CA MET A 452 -8.08 -10.31 20.99
C MET A 452 -8.05 -10.69 22.47
N LEU A 453 -7.92 -9.71 23.36
CA LEU A 453 -7.84 -9.92 24.82
C LEU A 453 -9.20 -9.97 25.50
N PHE A 454 -10.17 -9.19 25.02
CA PHE A 454 -11.44 -8.95 25.70
C PHE A 454 -12.69 -8.98 24.79
N GLY A 455 -12.52 -9.25 23.50
CA GLY A 455 -13.61 -9.31 22.53
C GLY A 455 -14.55 -10.50 22.75
N GLN A 456 -15.67 -10.51 22.02
CA GLN A 456 -16.73 -11.52 22.19
C GLN A 456 -16.31 -12.92 21.68
N PHE A 457 -15.41 -12.99 20.71
CA PHE A 457 -15.13 -14.21 19.97
C PHE A 457 -13.73 -14.73 20.28
N GLY A 458 -13.62 -15.70 21.18
CA GLY A 458 -12.37 -16.42 21.48
C GLY A 458 -11.29 -15.58 22.16
N ALA A 459 -11.66 -14.56 22.94
CA ALA A 459 -10.72 -13.70 23.65
C ALA A 459 -9.84 -14.47 24.64
N ASN A 460 -8.57 -14.07 24.75
CA ASN A 460 -7.58 -14.75 25.59
C ASN A 460 -6.61 -13.77 26.26
N LEU A 461 -6.67 -13.65 27.58
CA LEU A 461 -5.81 -12.75 28.37
C LEU A 461 -4.36 -13.24 28.49
N ASN A 462 -4.08 -14.51 28.15
CA ASN A 462 -2.73 -15.09 28.25
C ASN A 462 -1.90 -14.90 26.98
N LEU A 463 -2.41 -14.14 25.99
CA LEU A 463 -1.67 -13.87 24.77
C LEU A 463 -0.39 -13.09 25.05
N LYS A 464 0.69 -13.54 24.42
CA LYS A 464 1.99 -12.87 24.42
C LYS A 464 2.12 -11.93 23.22
N PRO A 465 2.96 -10.89 23.31
CA PRO A 465 3.37 -10.11 22.15
C PRO A 465 4.10 -10.96 21.12
N GLU A 466 3.75 -10.77 19.85
CA GLU A 466 4.42 -11.36 18.70
C GLU A 466 5.77 -10.66 18.49
N LYS A 467 6.79 -11.39 18.01
CA LYS A 467 8.12 -10.82 17.72
C LYS A 467 8.60 -11.22 16.35
N SER A 468 9.22 -10.29 15.64
CA SER A 468 9.68 -10.52 14.28
C SER A 468 11.13 -10.08 14.06
N GLN A 469 11.86 -10.87 13.29
CA GLN A 469 13.14 -10.52 12.69
C GLN A 469 13.00 -10.48 11.17
N ASN A 470 13.45 -9.38 10.58
CA ASN A 470 13.32 -9.10 9.16
C ASN A 470 14.70 -8.88 8.54
N TYR A 471 14.90 -9.48 7.36
CA TYR A 471 16.10 -9.35 6.55
C TYR A 471 15.69 -8.97 5.13
N GLU A 472 16.36 -7.97 4.56
CA GLU A 472 16.19 -7.55 3.17
C GLU A 472 17.56 -7.23 2.58
N ALA A 473 17.77 -7.60 1.32
CA ALA A 473 18.94 -7.20 0.54
C ALA A 473 18.59 -7.08 -0.93
N GLY A 474 19.24 -6.17 -1.64
CA GLY A 474 18.93 -5.95 -3.04
C GLY A 474 19.84 -4.98 -3.75
N ALA A 475 19.47 -4.73 -5.00
CA ALA A 475 20.16 -3.82 -5.90
C ALA A 475 19.16 -2.95 -6.66
N ASN A 476 19.56 -1.70 -6.89
CA ASN A 476 18.85 -0.78 -7.76
C ASN A 476 19.78 -0.35 -8.89
N PHE A 477 19.30 -0.51 -10.11
CA PHE A 477 19.98 -0.14 -11.34
C PHE A 477 19.20 1.01 -11.99
N SER A 478 19.89 2.04 -12.45
CA SER A 478 19.26 3.21 -13.07
C SER A 478 20.18 3.77 -14.16
N PHE A 479 19.83 3.53 -15.42
CA PHE A 479 20.65 3.85 -16.59
C PHE A 479 20.03 4.97 -17.42
N ALA A 480 20.86 5.61 -18.26
CA ALA A 480 20.45 6.64 -19.21
C ALA A 480 19.57 7.72 -18.56
N GLU A 481 20.04 8.28 -17.44
CA GLU A 481 19.31 9.30 -16.68
C GLU A 481 17.93 8.83 -16.17
N ASN A 482 17.85 7.58 -15.69
CA ASN A 482 16.64 6.91 -15.20
C ASN A 482 15.59 6.57 -16.26
N ARG A 483 15.94 6.59 -17.56
CA ARG A 483 15.05 6.08 -18.61
C ARG A 483 14.82 4.58 -18.51
N PHE A 484 15.78 3.86 -17.94
CA PHE A 484 15.66 2.46 -17.60
C PHE A 484 16.03 2.29 -16.14
N SER A 485 15.16 1.67 -15.35
CA SER A 485 15.46 1.26 -13.99
C SER A 485 15.05 -0.17 -13.75
N LEU A 486 15.77 -0.82 -12.85
CA LEU A 486 15.49 -2.17 -12.40
C LEU A 486 15.82 -2.23 -10.92
N ARG A 487 14.83 -2.62 -10.10
CA ARG A 487 15.06 -2.97 -8.71
C ARG A 487 14.88 -4.45 -8.50
N VAL A 488 15.79 -5.07 -7.77
CA VAL A 488 15.70 -6.45 -7.31
C VAL A 488 15.89 -6.47 -5.80
N ALA A 489 14.97 -7.10 -5.07
CA ALA A 489 15.04 -7.22 -3.61
C ALA A 489 14.65 -8.62 -3.17
N GLY A 490 15.47 -9.26 -2.34
CA GLY A 490 15.14 -10.48 -1.62
C GLY A 490 14.79 -10.16 -0.18
N PHE A 491 13.85 -10.89 0.41
CA PHE A 491 13.45 -10.69 1.80
C PHE A 491 13.18 -12.01 2.53
N LYS A 492 13.35 -11.98 3.85
CA LYS A 492 12.99 -13.04 4.78
C LYS A 492 12.45 -12.42 6.07
N ARG A 493 11.37 -13.00 6.61
CA ARG A 493 10.78 -12.66 7.90
C ARG A 493 10.55 -13.92 8.72
N ASP A 494 11.06 -13.92 9.94
CA ASP A 494 10.75 -14.92 10.96
C ASP A 494 9.92 -14.24 12.05
N LEU A 495 8.70 -14.73 12.30
CA LEU A 495 7.76 -14.27 13.33
C LEU A 495 7.62 -15.38 14.36
N THR A 496 7.73 -15.05 15.65
CA THR A 496 7.51 -15.95 16.78
C THR A 496 6.36 -15.46 17.64
N ASP A 497 5.73 -16.38 18.37
CA ASP A 497 4.54 -16.11 19.18
C ASP A 497 3.38 -15.54 18.33
N ALA A 498 3.29 -15.92 17.05
CA ALA A 498 2.28 -15.38 16.14
C ALA A 498 0.86 -15.62 16.68
N ILE A 499 0.00 -14.61 16.68
CA ILE A 499 -1.36 -14.77 17.22
C ILE A 499 -2.29 -15.27 16.11
N ILE A 500 -2.89 -16.44 16.34
CA ILE A 500 -3.81 -17.07 15.39
C ILE A 500 -5.17 -17.30 16.05
N TYR A 501 -6.19 -17.58 15.24
CA TYR A 501 -7.52 -17.97 15.72
C TYR A 501 -7.80 -19.44 15.39
N ASP A 502 -8.00 -20.23 16.43
CA ASP A 502 -8.38 -21.64 16.39
C ASP A 502 -9.87 -21.75 16.76
N PHE A 503 -10.70 -22.42 15.95
CA PHE A 503 -12.14 -22.46 16.17
C PHE A 503 -12.55 -23.17 17.47
N ALA A 504 -11.70 -24.06 18.00
CA ALA A 504 -12.00 -24.80 19.22
C ALA A 504 -11.56 -24.04 20.48
N THR A 505 -10.48 -23.24 20.39
CA THR A 505 -9.82 -22.64 21.56
C THR A 505 -9.76 -21.11 21.55
N GLY A 506 -10.13 -20.47 20.45
CA GLY A 506 -10.07 -19.02 20.28
C GLY A 506 -8.68 -18.52 19.89
N TYR A 507 -8.32 -17.32 20.35
CA TYR A 507 -7.01 -16.74 20.06
C TYR A 507 -5.90 -17.43 20.87
N ILE A 508 -4.85 -17.87 20.20
CA ILE A 508 -3.66 -18.47 20.83
C ILE A 508 -2.37 -17.98 20.16
N ASN A 509 -1.25 -18.07 20.87
CA ASN A 509 0.07 -17.90 20.25
C ASN A 509 0.52 -19.21 19.60
N GLN A 510 1.00 -19.12 18.36
CA GLN A 510 1.66 -20.18 17.60
C GLN A 510 3.19 -20.03 17.71
N GLU A 511 3.94 -21.14 17.67
CA GLU A 511 5.41 -21.14 17.78
C GLU A 511 6.11 -20.22 16.77
N SER A 512 5.83 -20.35 15.46
CA SER A 512 6.43 -19.47 14.46
C SER A 512 5.73 -19.43 13.09
N GLN A 513 5.85 -18.27 12.42
CA GLN A 513 5.52 -18.06 11.00
C GLN A 513 6.79 -17.57 10.27
N LYS A 514 7.16 -18.21 9.17
CA LYS A 514 8.34 -17.89 8.36
C LYS A 514 7.89 -17.56 6.95
N VAL A 515 8.36 -16.44 6.43
CA VAL A 515 8.04 -15.98 5.08
C VAL A 515 9.32 -15.53 4.39
N LYS A 516 9.48 -15.89 3.11
CA LYS A 516 10.61 -15.44 2.30
C LYS A 516 10.17 -15.24 0.85
N GLY A 517 10.93 -14.44 0.12
CA GLY A 517 10.58 -14.12 -1.24
C GLY A 517 11.57 -13.19 -1.92
N PHE A 518 11.23 -12.83 -3.15
CA PHE A 518 11.94 -11.80 -3.89
C PHE A 518 11.02 -11.05 -4.84
N GLU A 519 11.42 -9.82 -5.16
CA GLU A 519 10.69 -8.87 -6.00
C GLU A 519 11.63 -8.34 -7.08
N ILE A 520 11.11 -8.21 -8.29
CA ILE A 520 11.79 -7.62 -9.45
C ILE A 520 10.88 -6.54 -10.02
N GLU A 521 11.36 -5.31 -10.12
CA GLU A 521 10.58 -4.15 -10.56
C GLU A 521 11.32 -3.43 -11.70
N PRO A 522 11.08 -3.81 -12.96
CA PRO A 522 11.57 -3.06 -14.12
C PRO A 522 10.71 -1.84 -14.40
N ALA A 523 11.33 -0.73 -14.80
CA ALA A 523 10.63 0.41 -15.36
C ALA A 523 11.39 1.03 -16.54
N VAL A 524 10.62 1.52 -17.52
CA VAL A 524 11.10 2.14 -18.75
C VAL A 524 10.32 3.42 -19.00
N LYS A 525 11.02 4.54 -19.09
CA LYS A 525 10.44 5.85 -19.40
C LYS A 525 11.18 6.47 -20.57
N ILE A 526 10.60 6.37 -21.76
CA ILE A 526 11.19 6.86 -23.01
C ILE A 526 10.14 7.64 -23.79
N TRP A 527 10.50 8.87 -24.19
CA TRP A 527 9.60 9.80 -24.87
C TRP A 527 8.32 10.06 -24.07
N LYS A 528 7.17 9.60 -24.58
CA LYS A 528 5.85 9.69 -23.96
C LYS A 528 5.35 8.35 -23.43
N LEU A 529 6.17 7.29 -23.54
CA LEU A 529 5.89 5.94 -23.09
C LEU A 529 6.47 5.74 -21.69
N ASP A 530 5.62 5.22 -20.81
CA ASP A 530 5.94 4.89 -19.42
C ASP A 530 5.49 3.45 -19.16
N ILE A 531 6.43 2.55 -18.93
CA ILE A 531 6.18 1.14 -18.64
C ILE A 531 6.73 0.85 -17.25
N ASN A 532 5.88 0.33 -16.38
CA ASN A 532 6.27 -0.15 -15.05
C ASN A 532 5.81 -1.59 -14.93
N GLY A 533 6.66 -2.46 -14.39
CA GLY A 533 6.31 -3.84 -14.14
C GLY A 533 6.76 -4.30 -12.77
N TYR A 534 6.22 -5.42 -12.34
CA TYR A 534 6.73 -6.16 -11.20
C TYR A 534 6.57 -7.66 -11.40
N TYR A 535 7.45 -8.42 -10.76
CA TYR A 535 7.29 -9.83 -10.46
C TYR A 535 7.57 -10.04 -8.96
N SER A 536 6.72 -10.79 -8.28
CA SER A 536 6.88 -11.17 -6.88
C SER A 536 6.78 -12.67 -6.71
N TYR A 537 7.77 -13.22 -6.01
CA TYR A 537 7.75 -14.55 -5.44
C TYR A 537 7.60 -14.47 -3.93
N VAL A 538 6.60 -15.14 -3.36
CA VAL A 538 6.38 -15.16 -1.90
C VAL A 538 6.01 -16.57 -1.47
N GLU A 539 6.71 -17.11 -0.49
CA GLU A 539 6.36 -18.38 0.14
C GLU A 539 6.57 -18.32 1.65
N GLY A 540 5.91 -19.22 2.36
CA GLY A 540 5.99 -19.31 3.80
C GLY A 540 5.03 -20.35 4.34
N ASN A 541 4.99 -20.47 5.66
CA ASN A 541 4.06 -21.32 6.37
C ASN A 541 3.03 -20.47 7.13
N GLU A 542 1.86 -21.04 7.41
CA GLU A 542 0.81 -20.40 8.21
C GLU A 542 -0.06 -21.43 8.92
N TYR A 543 -0.60 -21.08 10.08
CA TYR A 543 -1.64 -21.88 10.74
C TYR A 543 -2.93 -21.86 9.92
N ASN A 544 -3.48 -23.05 9.70
CA ASN A 544 -4.66 -23.30 8.92
C ASN A 544 -5.82 -23.67 9.85
N SER A 545 -6.77 -22.75 10.00
CA SER A 545 -7.96 -22.94 10.86
C SER A 545 -8.96 -23.97 10.33
N VAL A 546 -8.79 -24.49 9.11
CA VAL A 546 -9.66 -25.56 8.58
C VAL A 546 -9.28 -26.92 9.16
N ASN A 547 -7.99 -27.20 9.30
CA ASN A 547 -7.48 -28.48 9.79
C ASN A 547 -6.69 -28.37 11.11
N ASN A 548 -6.63 -27.17 11.68
CA ASN A 548 -5.93 -26.81 12.91
C ASN A 548 -4.44 -27.20 12.93
N ARG A 549 -3.76 -27.03 11.80
CA ARG A 549 -2.33 -27.36 11.62
C ARG A 549 -1.57 -26.24 10.97
N VAL A 550 -0.26 -26.23 11.16
CA VAL A 550 0.65 -25.34 10.43
C VAL A 550 0.94 -25.98 9.08
N GLU A 551 0.65 -25.26 8.01
CA GLU A 551 0.86 -25.69 6.63
C GLU A 551 2.01 -24.93 5.98
N ASP A 552 2.73 -25.56 5.05
CA ASP A 552 3.86 -24.97 4.31
C ASP A 552 3.42 -24.07 3.13
N PHE A 553 2.26 -23.44 3.27
CA PHE A 553 1.74 -22.44 2.35
C PHE A 553 1.02 -21.32 3.09
N LEU A 554 0.77 -20.23 2.37
CA LEU A 554 0.10 -19.04 2.86
C LEU A 554 -1.31 -18.96 2.25
N PHE A 555 -2.37 -18.93 3.06
CA PHE A 555 -3.74 -18.85 2.52
C PHE A 555 -3.96 -17.61 1.65
N ARG A 556 -4.68 -17.78 0.53
CA ARG A 556 -5.09 -16.73 -0.42
C ARG A 556 -3.93 -15.95 -1.05
N ARG A 557 -2.68 -16.35 -0.80
CA ARG A 557 -1.46 -15.70 -1.30
C ARG A 557 -0.84 -16.56 -2.40
N PRO A 558 -0.91 -16.13 -3.68
CA PRO A 558 -0.24 -16.85 -4.74
C PRO A 558 1.27 -16.76 -4.56
N LYS A 559 1.98 -17.86 -4.83
CA LYS A 559 3.46 -17.86 -4.79
C LYS A 559 4.06 -16.92 -5.82
N HIS A 560 3.41 -16.80 -6.98
CA HIS A 560 3.84 -15.98 -8.09
C HIS A 560 2.77 -14.95 -8.42
N SER A 561 3.17 -13.69 -8.50
CA SER A 561 2.35 -12.62 -9.08
C SER A 561 3.21 -11.74 -9.97
N PHE A 562 2.63 -11.22 -11.05
CA PHE A 562 3.30 -10.23 -11.87
C PHE A 562 2.30 -9.25 -12.44
N GLY A 563 2.76 -8.03 -12.69
CA GLY A 563 1.97 -6.99 -13.31
C GLY A 563 2.82 -6.15 -14.25
N VAL A 564 2.20 -5.64 -15.31
CA VAL A 564 2.80 -4.69 -16.24
C VAL A 564 1.77 -3.61 -16.57
N THR A 565 2.16 -2.36 -16.37
CA THR A 565 1.40 -1.16 -16.71
C THR A 565 2.16 -0.42 -17.79
N ALA A 566 1.53 -0.17 -18.94
CA ALA A 566 2.11 0.58 -20.05
C ALA A 566 1.19 1.76 -20.40
N GLY A 567 1.69 2.98 -20.23
CA GLY A 567 1.00 4.23 -20.52
C GLY A 567 1.68 5.03 -21.61
N ILE A 568 0.90 5.68 -22.47
CA ILE A 568 1.41 6.59 -23.49
C ILE A 568 0.57 7.86 -23.59
N GLN A 569 1.24 9.00 -23.57
CA GLN A 569 0.63 10.29 -23.92
C GLN A 569 0.54 10.40 -25.46
N ALA A 570 -0.49 9.77 -26.04
CA ALA A 570 -0.67 9.63 -27.49
C ALA A 570 -0.71 10.98 -28.23
N THR A 571 -1.39 11.98 -27.66
CA THR A 571 -1.40 13.37 -28.14
C THR A 571 -1.19 14.34 -26.98
N SER A 572 -1.19 15.66 -27.19
CA SER A 572 -1.17 16.63 -26.08
C SER A 572 -2.37 16.51 -25.13
N ASN A 573 -3.50 16.00 -25.64
CA ASN A 573 -4.76 15.89 -24.91
C ASN A 573 -5.17 14.45 -24.60
N LEU A 574 -4.71 13.46 -25.36
CA LEU A 574 -5.08 12.05 -25.19
C LEU A 574 -3.97 11.28 -24.48
N TYR A 575 -4.32 10.66 -23.35
CA TYR A 575 -3.50 9.65 -22.68
C TYR A 575 -4.23 8.31 -22.68
N VAL A 576 -3.50 7.23 -22.91
CA VAL A 576 -4.02 5.86 -22.84
C VAL A 576 -3.06 4.98 -22.05
N ASN A 577 -3.59 3.98 -21.37
CA ASN A 577 -2.84 3.03 -20.58
C ASN A 577 -3.49 1.64 -20.62
N ALA A 578 -2.66 0.60 -20.54
CA ALA A 578 -3.10 -0.76 -20.28
C ALA A 578 -2.35 -1.33 -19.06
N ASN A 579 -3.07 -2.10 -18.25
CA ASN A 579 -2.54 -2.83 -17.10
C ASN A 579 -2.88 -4.31 -17.25
N TYR A 580 -1.87 -5.16 -17.25
CA TYR A 580 -2.02 -6.61 -17.24
C TYR A 580 -1.50 -7.16 -15.92
N ARG A 581 -2.27 -8.04 -15.27
CA ARG A 581 -1.88 -8.72 -14.03
C ARG A 581 -2.13 -10.20 -14.12
N TYR A 582 -1.28 -10.96 -13.45
CA TYR A 582 -1.43 -12.39 -13.27
C TYR A 582 -1.19 -12.77 -11.82
N PHE A 583 -2.06 -13.64 -11.32
CA PHE A 583 -1.98 -14.22 -10.00
C PHE A 583 -1.92 -15.74 -10.16
N GLY A 584 -0.90 -16.37 -9.57
CA GLY A 584 -0.73 -17.81 -9.63
C GLY A 584 -1.82 -18.59 -8.88
N THR A 585 -1.67 -19.90 -8.91
CA THR A 585 -2.47 -20.80 -8.06
C THR A 585 -2.30 -20.41 -6.59
N ARG A 586 -3.38 -20.51 -5.84
CA ARG A 586 -3.41 -20.21 -4.40
C ARG A 586 -4.30 -21.23 -3.71
N THR A 587 -4.08 -21.40 -2.42
CA THR A 587 -4.88 -22.29 -1.59
C THR A 587 -5.79 -21.44 -0.70
N ASP A 588 -7.00 -21.89 -0.46
CA ASP A 588 -7.95 -21.26 0.47
C ASP A 588 -8.76 -22.34 1.22
N GLY A 589 -9.35 -21.95 2.33
CA GLY A 589 -10.21 -22.81 3.13
C GLY A 589 -11.67 -22.69 2.70
N ASN A 590 -12.31 -23.82 2.42
CA ASN A 590 -13.75 -23.91 2.32
C ASN A 590 -14.33 -24.14 3.72
N PHE A 591 -14.87 -23.09 4.32
CA PHE A 591 -15.43 -23.13 5.67
C PHE A 591 -16.85 -23.73 5.73
N THR A 592 -17.46 -24.03 4.59
CA THR A 592 -18.74 -24.77 4.52
C THR A 592 -18.50 -26.28 4.60
N THR A 593 -17.46 -26.78 3.92
CA THR A 593 -17.12 -28.22 3.91
C THR A 593 -15.94 -28.57 4.81
N TYR A 594 -15.32 -27.58 5.44
CA TYR A 594 -14.05 -27.69 6.17
C TYR A 594 -12.96 -28.42 5.36
N ALA A 595 -12.85 -28.06 4.08
CA ALA A 595 -11.85 -28.61 3.16
C ALA A 595 -10.83 -27.54 2.73
N ILE A 596 -9.61 -27.97 2.42
CA ILE A 596 -8.60 -27.12 1.81
C ILE A 596 -8.73 -27.29 0.29
N GLU A 597 -8.87 -26.18 -0.43
CA GLU A 597 -9.03 -26.20 -1.88
C GLU A 597 -7.99 -25.33 -2.58
N ASN A 598 -7.66 -25.73 -3.81
CA ASN A 598 -6.75 -24.98 -4.68
C ASN A 598 -7.56 -24.17 -5.68
N LEU A 599 -7.38 -22.86 -5.63
CA LEU A 599 -7.92 -21.92 -6.58
C LEU A 599 -6.97 -21.78 -7.78
N PRO A 600 -7.46 -21.87 -9.02
CA PRO A 600 -6.64 -21.71 -10.21
C PRO A 600 -6.05 -20.29 -10.29
N GLY A 601 -4.90 -20.19 -10.97
CA GLY A 601 -4.34 -18.90 -11.34
C GLY A 601 -5.25 -18.17 -12.33
N TYR A 602 -5.21 -16.84 -12.32
CA TYR A 602 -6.06 -16.01 -13.17
C TYR A 602 -5.30 -14.79 -13.67
N LYS A 603 -5.82 -14.17 -14.72
CA LYS A 603 -5.22 -13.00 -15.38
C LYS A 603 -6.27 -11.92 -15.61
N LEU A 604 -5.85 -10.67 -15.45
CA LEU A 604 -6.71 -9.51 -15.64
C LEU A 604 -6.04 -8.55 -16.60
N LEU A 605 -6.80 -8.06 -17.57
CA LEU A 605 -6.42 -6.96 -18.45
C LEU A 605 -7.37 -5.80 -18.20
N SER A 606 -6.81 -4.62 -17.94
CA SER A 606 -7.54 -3.36 -17.80
C SER A 606 -6.95 -2.32 -18.75
N ALA A 607 -7.77 -1.36 -19.14
CA ALA A 607 -7.33 -0.24 -19.97
C ALA A 607 -7.99 1.05 -19.50
N TYR A 608 -7.22 2.14 -19.54
CA TYR A 608 -7.66 3.47 -19.17
C TYR A 608 -7.37 4.44 -20.31
N ALA A 609 -8.29 5.37 -20.57
CA ALA A 609 -8.09 6.48 -21.47
C ALA A 609 -8.61 7.78 -20.84
N GLU A 610 -7.89 8.88 -21.04
CA GLU A 610 -8.39 10.24 -20.72
C GLU A 610 -8.16 11.19 -21.89
N TYR A 611 -9.13 12.08 -22.11
CA TYR A 611 -9.04 13.18 -23.07
C TYR A 611 -9.21 14.52 -22.36
N ALA A 612 -8.18 15.36 -22.47
CA ALA A 612 -8.13 16.68 -21.84
C ALA A 612 -8.79 17.76 -22.72
N LEU A 613 -9.61 18.57 -22.07
CA LEU A 613 -10.37 19.69 -22.64
C LEU A 613 -10.04 20.98 -21.88
N ALA A 614 -10.43 22.13 -22.43
CA ALA A 614 -10.34 23.44 -21.75
C ALA A 614 -8.98 23.69 -21.09
N ASN A 615 -7.89 23.62 -21.86
CA ASN A 615 -6.51 23.74 -21.36
C ASN A 615 -6.20 22.77 -20.21
N ARG A 616 -6.70 21.53 -20.30
CA ARG A 616 -6.54 20.42 -19.33
C ARG A 616 -7.20 20.66 -17.97
N ARG A 617 -8.07 21.66 -17.86
CA ARG A 617 -8.89 21.93 -16.65
C ARG A 617 -10.06 20.97 -16.51
N VAL A 618 -10.48 20.35 -17.61
CA VAL A 618 -11.53 19.34 -17.64
C VAL A 618 -10.98 18.13 -18.37
N LYS A 619 -11.20 16.93 -17.86
CA LYS A 619 -10.85 15.69 -18.55
C LYS A 619 -12.03 14.75 -18.54
N ILE A 620 -12.26 14.07 -19.66
CA ILE A 620 -13.19 12.95 -19.76
C ILE A 620 -12.36 11.68 -19.74
N PHE A 621 -12.77 10.68 -18.95
CA PHE A 621 -12.04 9.42 -18.87
C PHE A 621 -12.95 8.20 -19.07
N PHE A 622 -12.34 7.10 -19.46
CA PHE A 622 -12.94 5.78 -19.55
C PHE A 622 -11.97 4.74 -18.98
N ASP A 623 -12.41 3.96 -18.02
CA ASP A 623 -11.66 2.92 -17.32
C ASP A 623 -12.38 1.59 -17.49
N ALA A 624 -11.78 0.66 -18.21
CA ALA A 624 -12.30 -0.68 -18.44
C ALA A 624 -11.46 -1.71 -17.68
N LYS A 625 -12.12 -2.59 -16.93
CA LYS A 625 -11.50 -3.59 -16.06
C LYS A 625 -11.94 -4.98 -16.46
N ASN A 626 -11.04 -5.95 -16.27
CA ASN A 626 -11.27 -7.34 -16.64
C ASN A 626 -11.80 -7.49 -18.09
N ILE A 627 -11.12 -6.86 -19.04
CA ILE A 627 -11.47 -6.85 -20.49
C ILE A 627 -11.55 -8.27 -21.07
N LEU A 628 -10.78 -9.20 -20.51
CA LEU A 628 -10.81 -10.61 -20.90
C LEU A 628 -12.06 -11.35 -20.40
N ASN A 629 -12.86 -10.71 -19.52
CA ASN A 629 -13.98 -11.31 -18.82
C ASN A 629 -13.59 -12.64 -18.14
N GLU A 630 -12.41 -12.66 -17.52
CA GLU A 630 -11.89 -13.82 -16.79
C GLU A 630 -12.83 -14.13 -15.63
N LYS A 631 -13.23 -15.40 -15.48
CA LYS A 631 -13.99 -15.90 -14.33
C LYS A 631 -13.02 -16.46 -13.30
N TYR A 632 -13.02 -15.90 -12.10
CA TYR A 632 -12.08 -16.27 -11.04
C TYR A 632 -12.70 -16.07 -9.65
N SER A 633 -12.03 -16.57 -8.61
CA SER A 633 -12.48 -16.46 -7.21
C SER A 633 -11.30 -16.03 -6.35
N GLU A 634 -11.32 -14.86 -5.71
CA GLU A 634 -10.20 -14.47 -4.83
C GLU A 634 -10.28 -15.18 -3.47
N ILE A 635 -11.50 -15.41 -3.01
CA ILE A 635 -11.88 -16.06 -1.76
C ILE A 635 -12.93 -17.11 -2.12
N ILE A 636 -12.84 -18.32 -1.56
CA ILE A 636 -13.82 -19.38 -1.81
C ILE A 636 -15.20 -18.94 -1.30
N GLY A 637 -16.23 -19.16 -2.12
CA GLY A 637 -17.62 -18.87 -1.77
C GLY A 637 -18.06 -17.43 -1.96
N TYR A 638 -17.22 -16.58 -2.56
CA TYR A 638 -17.53 -15.18 -2.86
C TYR A 638 -17.33 -14.86 -4.34
N ASN A 639 -18.24 -14.09 -4.91
CA ASN A 639 -18.19 -13.70 -6.30
C ASN A 639 -17.12 -12.63 -6.58
N THR A 640 -16.69 -12.58 -7.84
CA THR A 640 -15.83 -11.53 -8.39
C THR A 640 -16.52 -10.81 -9.54
N LEU A 641 -16.09 -9.58 -9.79
CA LEU A 641 -16.60 -8.77 -10.88
C LEU A 641 -16.06 -9.31 -12.22
N GLY A 642 -16.98 -9.52 -13.16
CA GLY A 642 -16.64 -9.78 -14.57
C GLY A 642 -16.10 -8.51 -15.25
N PHE A 643 -16.16 -8.48 -16.58
CA PHE A 643 -15.91 -7.26 -17.33
C PHE A 643 -16.77 -6.11 -16.80
N ASN A 644 -16.13 -4.98 -16.51
CA ASN A 644 -16.82 -3.80 -16.02
C ASN A 644 -16.07 -2.53 -16.42
N PHE A 645 -16.77 -1.39 -16.36
CA PHE A 645 -16.17 -0.11 -16.70
C PHE A 645 -16.70 1.03 -15.82
N ASN A 646 -15.95 2.12 -15.78
CA ASN A 646 -16.33 3.39 -15.19
C ASN A 646 -15.91 4.52 -16.12
N THR A 647 -16.76 5.52 -16.31
CA THR A 647 -16.48 6.69 -17.13
C THR A 647 -16.95 7.94 -16.42
N GLY A 648 -16.29 9.06 -16.66
CA GLY A 648 -16.62 10.27 -15.95
C GLY A 648 -15.85 11.49 -16.40
N VAL A 649 -16.06 12.56 -15.67
CA VAL A 649 -15.40 13.84 -15.87
C VAL A 649 -14.63 14.19 -14.62
N THR A 650 -13.38 14.62 -14.78
CA THR A 650 -12.65 15.32 -13.72
C THR A 650 -12.47 16.77 -14.09
N PHE A 651 -12.45 17.63 -13.09
CA PHE A 651 -12.22 19.05 -13.28
C PHE A 651 -11.32 19.62 -12.19
N ASN A 652 -10.59 20.66 -12.56
CA ASN A 652 -9.73 21.44 -11.70
C ASN A 652 -9.73 22.87 -12.24
N ILE A 653 -10.53 23.72 -11.61
CA ILE A 653 -10.90 25.06 -12.07
C ILE A 653 -10.47 26.08 -11.02
N ARG A 654 -9.75 27.11 -11.46
CA ARG A 654 -9.28 28.22 -10.65
C ARG A 654 -9.96 29.51 -11.07
#